data_AF-B4DGQ7-F1
#
_entry.id   AF-B4DGQ7-F1
#
_cell.length_a   1.000
_cell.length_b   1.000
_cell.length_c   1.000
_cell.angle_alpha   90.00
_cell.angle_beta   90.00
_cell.angle_gamma   90.00
#
_symmetry.space_group_name_H-M   'P 1'
#
loop_
_entity.id
_entity.type
_entity.pdbx_description
1 polymer ?
#
loop_
_entity_poly.entity_id
_entity_poly.type
_entity_poly.pdbx_seq_one_letter_code
_entity_poly.pdbx_strand_id
1 'polypeptide(L)'
;MRANDALQVLGLLFSLARGSEVGNSQAVCPGTLNGLSVTGDAENQYQTLYKLYERCEVVMGNLEIVLTGHNADLSFLQWIREVTGYVLVAMNEFSTLPLPNLRVVRGTQVYDGKFAIFVMLNYNTNSSHALRQLRLTQLTEILSGGVYIEKNDKLCHMDTIDWRDIVRDRDAEIVVKDNGRSCPPCHEVCKGRCWGPGSEDCQTLTKTICAPQCNGHCFGPNPNQCCHDECAGGCSGPQDTDCFACRHFNDSGACVPRCPQPLVYNKLTFQLEPNPHTKYQYGGVCVASCPHNFVVDQTSCVRACPPDKMEVDKNGLKMCEPCGGLCPKACEGTGSGSRFQTVDSSNIDGFVNCTKILGNLDFLITGLNGDPWHKIPALDPEKLNVFRTVREITGYLNIQSWPPHMHNFSVFSNLTTIGGRSLYNRGFSLLIMKNLNVTSLGFRSLKEISAGRIYISANRQLCYHHSLNWTKVLRGPTEERLDIKHNRPRRDCVAEGKVCDPLCSSGGCWGPGPGQCLSCRNYSRGGVCVTHCNFLNGEPREFAHEAECFSCHPECQPMEGTATCNGSGSDTCAQCAHFRDGPHCVSSCPHGVLGAKGPIYKYPDVQNECRPCHENCTQGCKGPELQDCLGQTLVLIGKTHLTMALTVIAGLVVIFMMLGGTFLYWRGRRIQNKRAMRRYLERGESIEPLDPSEKANKVLARIFKETELRKLKVLGSGVFGTVHKGVWIPEGESIKIPVCIKVIEDKSGRQSFQAVTDHMLAIGSLDHAHIVRLLGLCPGSSLQLVTQYLPLGSLLDHVRQHRGALGPQLLLNWGVQIAKGMYYLEEHGMVHRNLAARNVLLKSPSQVQVADFGVADLLPPDDKQLLYSEAKTPIKWMALESIHFGKYTHQSDVWSYGQCIWMPSLPSLAPVSNLPFETPS
;
A
#
# COMPACT_ATOMS: atom_id res chain seq x y z
N MET A 1 64.43 34.59 29.48
CA MET A 1 63.38 33.90 30.26
C MET A 1 62.08 34.13 29.49
N ARG A 2 61.73 33.34 28.47
CA ARG A 2 61.36 31.90 28.44
C ARG A 2 60.21 31.56 29.40
N ALA A 3 59.08 31.22 28.76
CA ALA A 3 58.17 30.11 29.07
C ALA A 3 56.79 30.36 29.72
N ASN A 4 56.44 31.55 30.22
CA ASN A 4 55.13 31.72 30.90
C ASN A 4 54.04 32.50 30.16
N ASP A 5 54.36 33.43 29.25
CA ASP A 5 53.30 34.27 28.64
C ASP A 5 52.65 33.63 27.39
N ALA A 6 53.27 32.61 26.81
CA ALA A 6 52.69 31.85 25.69
C ALA A 6 51.63 30.83 26.13
N LEU A 7 51.60 30.44 27.42
CA LEU A 7 50.63 29.45 27.91
C LEU A 7 49.27 30.07 28.25
N GLN A 8 49.20 31.36 28.61
CA GLN A 8 47.93 32.01 28.93
C GLN A 8 47.09 32.38 27.70
N VAL A 9 47.74 32.67 26.56
CA VAL A 9 47.02 32.96 25.30
C VAL A 9 46.52 31.67 24.63
N LEU A 10 47.25 30.55 24.78
CA LEU A 10 46.75 29.22 24.34
C LEU A 10 45.62 28.69 25.25
N GLY A 11 45.62 29.03 26.54
CA GLY A 11 44.54 28.66 27.46
C GLY A 11 43.20 29.34 27.16
N LEU A 12 43.23 30.61 26.74
CA LEU A 12 42.02 31.37 26.37
C LEU A 12 41.47 31.03 24.98
N LEU A 13 42.32 30.59 24.04
CA LEU A 13 41.85 30.09 22.74
C LEU A 13 41.28 28.66 22.82
N PHE A 14 41.72 27.83 23.78
CA PHE A 14 41.14 26.50 24.01
C PHE A 14 39.84 26.52 24.84
N SER A 15 39.55 27.59 25.58
CA SER A 15 38.31 27.73 26.37
C SER A 15 37.19 28.47 25.63
N LEU A 16 37.48 29.11 24.48
CA LEU A 16 36.47 29.63 23.55
C LEU A 16 36.12 28.68 22.39
N ALA A 17 36.75 27.49 22.32
CA ALA A 17 36.43 26.43 21.36
C ALA A 17 35.65 25.24 21.99
N ARG A 18 35.15 25.41 23.23
CA ARG A 18 34.18 24.51 23.86
C ARG A 18 32.95 25.30 24.29
N GLY A 19 32.33 25.96 23.30
CA GLY A 19 31.04 26.62 23.42
C GLY A 19 30.18 26.23 22.22
N SER A 20 29.21 25.35 22.48
CA SER A 20 28.01 25.12 21.67
C SER A 20 28.17 24.54 20.24
N GLU A 21 28.47 23.26 20.16
CA GLU A 21 27.71 22.35 19.30
C GLU A 21 27.08 21.26 20.17
N VAL A 22 26.24 21.66 21.14
CA VAL A 22 25.14 20.79 21.58
C VAL A 22 23.97 21.15 20.68
N GLY A 23 24.04 20.68 19.44
CA GLY A 23 22.83 20.47 18.68
C GLY A 23 21.98 19.48 19.48
N ASN A 24 20.71 19.79 19.67
CA ASN A 24 19.73 19.02 20.41
C ASN A 24 19.46 17.67 19.70
N SER A 25 20.44 16.78 19.63
CA SER A 25 20.32 15.45 19.05
C SER A 25 19.64 14.56 20.07
N GLN A 26 18.38 14.19 19.82
CA GLN A 26 17.66 13.18 20.60
C GLN A 26 18.53 11.93 20.78
N ALA A 27 18.64 11.44 22.01
CA ALA A 27 19.39 10.22 22.31
C ALA A 27 18.60 8.99 21.86
N VAL A 28 19.15 8.26 20.89
CA VAL A 28 18.50 7.08 20.29
C VAL A 28 19.13 5.80 20.81
N CYS A 29 18.32 4.80 21.15
CA CYS A 29 18.77 3.49 21.60
C CYS A 29 18.10 2.36 20.80
N PRO A 30 18.75 1.19 20.66
CA PRO A 30 18.13 0.02 20.07
C PRO A 30 17.08 -0.59 21.03
N GLY A 31 15.94 -1.03 20.48
CA GLY A 31 15.01 -1.89 21.22
C GLY A 31 15.40 -3.37 21.19
N THR A 32 14.62 -4.21 21.88
CA THR A 32 14.81 -5.66 21.98
C THR A 32 13.80 -6.45 21.14
N LEU A 33 14.05 -7.75 20.94
CA LEU A 33 13.16 -8.69 20.23
C LEU A 33 13.19 -10.07 20.92
N ASN A 34 13.11 -10.07 22.24
CA ASN A 34 13.21 -11.28 23.06
C ASN A 34 11.82 -11.83 23.43
N GLY A 35 10.77 -11.01 23.32
CA GLY A 35 9.43 -11.35 23.77
C GLY A 35 9.43 -11.62 25.28
N LEU A 36 9.00 -12.81 25.68
CA LEU A 36 9.02 -13.27 27.08
C LEU A 36 10.29 -14.05 27.44
N SER A 37 11.23 -14.22 26.51
CA SER A 37 12.49 -14.92 26.76
C SER A 37 13.43 -14.04 27.57
N VAL A 38 14.06 -14.59 28.61
CA VAL A 38 14.96 -13.85 29.51
C VAL A 38 16.28 -14.59 29.66
N THR A 39 17.39 -13.84 29.66
CA THR A 39 18.75 -14.38 29.83
C THR A 39 19.30 -14.02 31.21
N GLY A 40 19.36 -14.99 32.11
CA GLY A 40 19.85 -14.81 33.49
C GLY A 40 18.75 -14.57 34.50
N ASP A 41 19.11 -14.06 35.68
CA ASP A 41 18.18 -13.73 36.77
C ASP A 41 17.60 -12.31 36.65
N ALA A 42 16.67 -11.96 37.54
CA ALA A 42 15.98 -10.68 37.54
C ALA A 42 16.93 -9.47 37.71
N GLU A 43 18.04 -9.64 38.43
CA GLU A 43 19.05 -8.59 38.58
C GLU A 43 19.82 -8.37 37.27
N ASN A 44 20.27 -9.45 36.61
CA ASN A 44 20.93 -9.34 35.32
C ASN A 44 20.02 -8.73 34.25
N GLN A 45 18.72 -9.04 34.31
CA GLN A 45 17.72 -8.43 33.44
C GLN A 45 17.58 -6.93 33.69
N TYR A 46 17.50 -6.50 34.96
CA TYR A 46 17.49 -5.08 35.32
C TYR A 46 18.75 -4.35 34.82
N GLN A 47 19.94 -4.92 35.04
CA GLN A 47 21.20 -4.33 34.60
C GLN A 47 21.26 -4.19 33.07
N THR A 48 20.66 -5.14 32.33
CA THR A 48 20.56 -5.07 30.88
C THR A 48 19.62 -3.94 30.43
N LEU A 49 18.44 -3.81 31.07
CA LEU A 49 17.50 -2.71 30.82
C LEU A 49 18.13 -1.35 31.11
N TYR A 50 18.81 -1.20 32.25
CA TYR A 50 19.49 0.04 32.63
C TYR A 50 20.51 0.44 31.57
N LYS A 51 21.41 -0.48 31.19
CA LYS A 51 22.46 -0.20 30.19
C LYS A 51 21.91 0.14 28.80
N LEU A 52 20.77 -0.43 28.42
CA LEU A 52 20.17 -0.19 27.10
C LEU A 52 19.42 1.15 27.03
N TYR A 53 18.75 1.53 28.12
CA TYR A 53 17.77 2.63 28.10
C TYR A 53 18.15 3.83 28.97
N GLU A 54 19.29 3.80 29.67
CA GLU A 54 19.82 4.97 30.38
C GLU A 54 19.97 6.16 29.43
N ARG A 55 19.23 7.25 29.72
CA ARG A 55 19.17 8.49 28.92
C ARG A 55 18.67 8.30 27.48
N CYS A 56 17.94 7.21 27.19
CA CYS A 56 17.32 7.04 25.88
C CYS A 56 16.03 7.87 25.77
N GLU A 57 15.90 8.64 24.69
CA GLU A 57 14.67 9.36 24.34
C GLU A 57 13.84 8.64 23.29
N VAL A 58 14.48 7.98 22.32
CA VAL A 58 13.81 7.27 21.21
C VAL A 58 14.28 5.82 21.15
N VAL A 59 13.36 4.88 21.38
CA VAL A 59 13.62 3.44 21.26
C VAL A 59 13.36 3.00 19.82
N MET A 60 14.44 2.70 19.09
CA MET A 60 14.37 2.12 17.74
C MET A 60 14.24 0.60 17.80
N GLY A 61 13.01 0.16 18.02
CA GLY A 61 12.62 -1.23 18.18
C GLY A 61 11.52 -1.33 19.22
N ASN A 62 11.51 -2.43 19.96
CA ASN A 62 10.51 -2.69 20.98
C ASN A 62 11.06 -2.37 22.38
N LEU A 63 10.23 -1.82 23.25
CA LEU A 63 10.53 -1.64 24.67
C LEU A 63 9.94 -2.82 25.44
N GLU A 64 10.77 -3.79 25.80
CA GLU A 64 10.35 -4.99 26.52
C GLU A 64 10.84 -4.96 27.96
N ILE A 65 9.93 -4.89 28.92
CA ILE A 65 10.19 -4.89 30.36
C ILE A 65 9.57 -6.17 30.92
N VAL A 66 10.41 -7.16 31.15
CA VAL A 66 10.00 -8.50 31.60
C VAL A 66 10.83 -8.96 32.79
N LEU A 67 10.24 -9.74 33.69
CA LEU A 67 10.90 -10.34 34.87
C LEU A 67 11.74 -9.35 35.72
N THR A 68 11.23 -8.13 35.95
CA THR A 68 11.90 -7.12 36.78
C THR A 68 11.39 -7.15 38.23
N GLY A 69 12.31 -7.19 39.18
CA GLY A 69 12.02 -7.30 40.62
C GLY A 69 11.40 -6.04 41.24
N HIS A 70 10.84 -6.19 42.44
CA HIS A 70 10.07 -5.13 43.12
C HIS A 70 10.90 -3.92 43.58
N ASN A 71 12.20 -4.10 43.86
CA ASN A 71 13.12 -3.03 44.31
C ASN A 71 13.86 -2.32 43.16
N ALA A 72 13.53 -2.64 41.90
CA ALA A 72 14.20 -2.05 40.75
C ALA A 72 13.86 -0.56 40.59
N ASP A 73 14.89 0.30 40.47
CA ASP A 73 14.70 1.72 40.17
C ASP A 73 14.60 1.95 38.66
N LEU A 74 13.39 2.17 38.18
CA LEU A 74 13.10 2.39 36.76
C LEU A 74 13.12 3.86 36.34
N SER A 75 13.65 4.77 37.17
CA SER A 75 13.65 6.21 36.90
C SER A 75 14.37 6.59 35.60
N PHE A 76 15.31 5.78 35.12
CA PHE A 76 16.00 5.99 33.84
C PHE A 76 15.05 5.95 32.63
N LEU A 77 13.89 5.28 32.73
CA LEU A 77 12.89 5.23 31.66
C LEU A 77 12.17 6.57 31.44
N GLN A 78 12.28 7.52 32.37
CA GLN A 78 11.60 8.81 32.28
C GLN A 78 12.02 9.64 31.06
N TRP A 79 13.18 9.37 30.45
CA TRP A 79 13.63 10.07 29.26
C TRP A 79 12.92 9.63 27.99
N ILE A 80 12.34 8.42 27.97
CA ILE A 80 11.75 7.83 26.77
C ILE A 80 10.51 8.64 26.37
N ARG A 81 10.54 9.14 25.14
CA ARG A 81 9.49 9.93 24.49
C ARG A 81 8.81 9.18 23.36
N GLU A 82 9.54 8.32 22.66
CA GLU A 82 9.03 7.59 21.50
C GLU A 82 9.51 6.14 21.49
N VAL A 83 8.61 5.23 21.13
CA VAL A 83 8.92 3.82 20.85
C VAL A 83 8.45 3.49 19.44
N THR A 84 9.36 3.05 18.57
CA THR A 84 8.99 2.78 17.16
C THR A 84 8.21 1.46 16.99
N GLY A 85 8.55 0.43 17.75
CA GLY A 85 7.89 -0.86 17.75
C GLY A 85 6.72 -0.92 18.72
N TYR A 86 6.70 -1.93 19.58
CA TYR A 86 5.71 -2.10 20.65
C TYR A 86 6.31 -1.92 22.06
N VAL A 87 5.44 -1.76 23.05
CA VAL A 87 5.76 -1.75 24.49
C VAL A 87 5.20 -3.02 25.12
N LEU A 88 6.07 -3.87 25.66
CA LEU A 88 5.71 -5.11 26.35
C LEU A 88 6.09 -4.98 27.84
N VAL A 89 5.12 -5.19 28.72
CA VAL A 89 5.30 -5.15 30.17
C VAL A 89 4.69 -6.41 30.77
N ALA A 90 5.51 -7.41 31.07
CA ALA A 90 5.01 -8.70 31.52
C ALA A 90 5.80 -9.33 32.67
N MET A 91 5.10 -10.02 33.58
CA MET A 91 5.74 -10.81 34.65
C MET A 91 6.66 -9.99 35.59
N ASN A 92 6.31 -8.73 35.85
CA ASN A 92 7.09 -7.86 36.74
C ASN A 92 6.49 -7.72 38.15
N GLU A 93 7.31 -7.33 39.13
CA GLU A 93 6.90 -7.16 40.53
C GLU A 93 6.94 -5.70 41.04
N PHE A 94 7.53 -4.77 40.29
CA PHE A 94 7.59 -3.35 40.66
C PHE A 94 6.19 -2.72 40.72
N SER A 95 5.99 -1.73 41.60
CA SER A 95 4.66 -1.17 41.85
C SER A 95 4.18 -0.15 40.82
N THR A 96 5.10 0.55 40.15
CA THR A 96 4.78 1.65 39.24
C THR A 96 5.71 1.63 38.03
N LEU A 97 5.16 1.79 36.82
CA LEU A 97 5.96 1.97 35.60
C LEU A 97 6.12 3.46 35.29
N PRO A 98 7.31 4.07 35.44
CA PRO A 98 7.52 5.50 35.23
C PRO A 98 7.90 5.82 33.77
N LEU A 99 6.89 5.96 32.90
CA LEU A 99 7.06 6.43 31.51
C LEU A 99 6.33 7.77 31.25
N PRO A 100 6.52 8.80 32.10
CA PRO A 100 5.71 10.02 32.07
C PRO A 100 5.88 10.86 30.80
N ASN A 101 7.02 10.71 30.10
CA ASN A 101 7.30 11.45 28.88
C ASN A 101 7.00 10.65 27.60
N LEU A 102 6.62 9.37 27.71
CA LEU A 102 6.31 8.55 26.54
C LEU A 102 5.07 9.12 25.86
N ARG A 103 5.23 9.55 24.62
CA ARG A 103 4.25 10.35 23.88
C ARG A 103 3.62 9.60 22.73
N VAL A 104 4.44 8.83 22.02
CA VAL A 104 4.04 8.08 20.83
C VAL A 104 4.61 6.67 20.84
N VAL A 105 3.75 5.71 20.51
CA VAL A 105 4.15 4.34 20.14
C VAL A 105 3.79 4.13 18.67
N ARG A 106 4.78 3.93 17.80
CA ARG A 106 4.51 3.88 16.34
C ARG A 106 3.93 2.55 15.87
N GLY A 107 4.21 1.44 16.56
CA GLY A 107 3.67 0.13 16.19
C GLY A 107 4.16 -0.37 14.83
N THR A 108 5.41 -0.05 14.43
CA THR A 108 6.02 -0.64 13.22
C THR A 108 6.23 -2.15 13.35
N GLN A 109 6.36 -2.60 14.60
CA GLN A 109 6.27 -3.98 15.04
C GLN A 109 5.17 -4.04 16.10
N VAL A 110 4.44 -5.16 16.14
CA VAL A 110 3.36 -5.39 17.09
C VAL A 110 3.55 -6.74 17.76
N TYR A 111 3.29 -6.81 19.06
CA TYR A 111 3.35 -8.04 19.83
C TYR A 111 2.12 -8.90 19.53
N ASP A 112 2.31 -10.22 19.43
CA ASP A 112 1.27 -11.18 19.03
C ASP A 112 0.61 -10.87 17.66
N GLY A 113 1.29 -10.08 16.81
CA GLY A 113 0.76 -9.64 15.52
C GLY A 113 -0.39 -8.63 15.63
N LYS A 114 -0.71 -8.13 16.84
CA LYS A 114 -1.90 -7.30 17.08
C LYS A 114 -1.65 -6.05 17.91
N PHE A 115 -0.83 -6.11 18.95
CA PHE A 115 -0.82 -5.11 20.01
C PHE A 115 0.45 -4.25 20.01
N ALA A 116 0.28 -2.94 20.07
CA ALA A 116 1.37 -1.98 20.26
C ALA A 116 1.72 -1.78 21.74
N ILE A 117 0.75 -1.99 22.64
CA ILE A 117 0.96 -2.03 24.09
C ILE A 117 0.40 -3.34 24.63
N PHE A 118 1.24 -4.11 25.31
CA PHE A 118 0.88 -5.39 25.90
C PHE A 118 1.32 -5.46 27.36
N VAL A 119 0.35 -5.53 28.28
CA VAL A 119 0.58 -5.50 29.73
C VAL A 119 -0.11 -6.67 30.41
N MET A 120 0.66 -7.64 30.92
CA MET A 120 0.07 -8.89 31.43
C MET A 120 0.87 -9.54 32.56
N LEU A 121 0.18 -10.13 33.54
CA LEU A 121 0.77 -10.93 34.63
C LEU A 121 1.81 -10.18 35.48
N ASN A 122 1.68 -8.86 35.67
CA ASN A 122 2.62 -8.07 36.48
C ASN A 122 2.31 -8.13 37.98
N TYR A 123 2.34 -9.33 38.54
CA TYR A 123 2.17 -9.59 39.97
C TYR A 123 2.85 -10.91 40.33
N ASN A 124 3.23 -11.06 41.60
CA ASN A 124 3.69 -12.33 42.15
C ASN A 124 2.56 -12.98 42.97
N THR A 125 2.28 -14.26 42.74
CA THR A 125 1.20 -14.98 43.45
C THR A 125 1.44 -15.11 44.95
N ASN A 126 2.71 -15.07 45.37
CA ASN A 126 3.15 -15.33 46.75
C ASN A 126 3.55 -14.05 47.49
N SER A 127 3.43 -12.88 46.86
CA SER A 127 3.84 -11.60 47.42
C SER A 127 2.78 -10.52 47.18
N SER A 128 2.82 -9.46 48.02
CA SER A 128 1.96 -8.28 47.83
C SER A 128 2.50 -7.29 46.80
N HIS A 129 3.71 -7.53 46.29
CA HIS A 129 4.35 -6.73 45.25
C HIS A 129 3.77 -7.06 43.88
N ALA A 130 3.22 -6.04 43.23
CA ALA A 130 2.55 -6.11 41.95
C ALA A 130 2.46 -4.72 41.34
N LEU A 131 2.33 -4.64 40.02
CA LEU A 131 2.10 -3.39 39.31
C LEU A 131 0.73 -2.79 39.65
N ARG A 132 0.74 -1.52 40.06
CA ARG A 132 -0.45 -0.78 40.50
C ARG A 132 -0.81 0.39 39.59
N GLN A 133 0.19 1.03 38.98
CA GLN A 133 0.00 2.24 38.18
C GLN A 133 0.91 2.24 36.95
N LEU A 134 0.34 2.59 35.79
CA LEU A 134 1.08 2.92 34.57
C LEU A 134 1.10 4.45 34.42
N ARG A 135 2.26 5.09 34.58
CA ARG A 135 2.38 6.55 34.44
C ARG A 135 2.66 6.90 32.98
N LEU A 136 1.64 6.79 32.12
CA LEU A 136 1.69 7.11 30.68
C LEU A 136 1.00 8.45 30.38
N THR A 137 1.22 9.46 31.24
CA THR A 137 0.43 10.70 31.23
C THR A 137 0.53 11.50 29.93
N GLN A 138 1.66 11.43 29.24
CA GLN A 138 1.87 12.09 27.95
C GLN A 138 1.55 11.22 26.73
N LEU A 139 1.11 9.98 26.91
CA LEU A 139 0.82 9.09 25.79
C LEU A 139 -0.46 9.55 25.09
N THR A 140 -0.28 10.15 23.91
CA THR A 140 -1.37 10.73 23.13
C THR A 140 -1.59 10.02 21.80
N GLU A 141 -0.66 9.16 21.35
CA GLU A 141 -0.85 8.42 20.10
C GLU A 141 -0.23 7.02 20.07
N ILE A 142 -1.00 6.09 19.51
CA ILE A 142 -0.53 4.81 18.98
C ILE A 142 -0.85 4.80 17.48
N LEU A 143 0.17 4.86 16.62
CA LEU A 143 -0.03 5.02 15.17
C LEU A 143 -0.62 3.77 14.49
N SER A 144 -0.27 2.59 15.01
CA SER A 144 -0.61 1.26 14.50
C SER A 144 -0.62 0.25 15.64
N GLY A 145 -1.50 -0.75 15.60
CA GLY A 145 -1.63 -1.79 16.63
C GLY A 145 -2.57 -1.42 17.78
N GLY A 146 -3.10 -2.46 18.43
CA GLY A 146 -4.05 -2.36 19.53
C GLY A 146 -3.42 -2.26 20.92
N VAL A 147 -4.27 -2.38 21.94
CA VAL A 147 -3.88 -2.35 23.35
C VAL A 147 -4.42 -3.58 24.04
N TYR A 148 -3.55 -4.31 24.76
CA TYR A 148 -3.90 -5.45 25.58
C TYR A 148 -3.41 -5.25 27.01
N ILE A 149 -4.34 -5.18 27.97
CA ILE A 149 -4.08 -5.00 29.39
C ILE A 149 -4.99 -5.93 30.17
N GLU A 150 -4.46 -7.09 30.55
CA GLU A 150 -5.22 -8.09 31.31
C GLU A 150 -4.38 -8.78 32.38
N LYS A 151 -5.06 -9.34 33.40
CA LYS A 151 -4.45 -10.18 34.44
C LYS A 151 -3.35 -9.45 35.21
N ASN A 152 -3.61 -8.20 35.58
CA ASN A 152 -2.74 -7.43 36.47
C ASN A 152 -3.51 -7.16 37.79
N ASP A 153 -3.35 -8.04 38.77
CA ASP A 153 -4.22 -8.16 39.96
C ASP A 153 -4.35 -6.88 40.82
N LYS A 154 -3.39 -5.95 40.73
CA LYS A 154 -3.39 -4.69 41.49
C LYS A 154 -3.39 -3.42 40.61
N LEU A 155 -3.43 -3.55 39.28
CA LEU A 155 -3.36 -2.42 38.35
C LEU A 155 -4.69 -1.66 38.29
N CYS A 156 -4.65 -0.34 38.46
CA CYS A 156 -5.83 0.52 38.52
C CYS A 156 -5.91 1.53 37.36
N HIS A 157 -7.10 2.11 37.19
CA HIS A 157 -7.43 3.26 36.31
C HIS A 157 -7.42 3.04 34.79
N MET A 158 -6.95 1.89 34.29
CA MET A 158 -6.86 1.62 32.83
C MET A 158 -8.23 1.56 32.13
N ASP A 159 -9.29 1.28 32.88
CA ASP A 159 -10.69 1.33 32.44
C ASP A 159 -11.24 2.75 32.30
N THR A 160 -10.59 3.74 32.93
CA THR A 160 -10.99 5.16 32.86
C THR A 160 -10.42 5.89 31.65
N ILE A 161 -9.39 5.32 31.00
CA ILE A 161 -8.71 5.93 29.85
C ILE A 161 -9.56 5.78 28.58
N ASP A 162 -9.71 6.88 27.84
CA ASP A 162 -10.29 6.87 26.52
C ASP A 162 -9.26 6.44 25.47
N TRP A 163 -9.13 5.12 25.30
CA TRP A 163 -8.18 4.53 24.36
C TRP A 163 -8.49 4.86 22.90
N ARG A 164 -9.70 5.32 22.56
CA ARG A 164 -10.06 5.73 21.18
C ARG A 164 -9.50 7.10 20.82
N ASP A 165 -9.12 7.91 21.80
CA ASP A 165 -8.36 9.15 21.59
C ASP A 165 -6.90 8.84 21.23
N ILE A 166 -6.30 7.84 21.86
CA ILE A 166 -4.89 7.44 21.72
C ILE A 166 -4.66 6.53 20.50
N VAL A 167 -5.46 5.47 20.36
CA VAL A 167 -5.28 4.47 19.28
C VAL A 167 -5.75 5.07 17.96
N ARG A 168 -4.83 5.21 17.01
CA ARG A 168 -5.15 5.79 15.71
C ARG A 168 -5.94 4.86 14.82
N ASP A 169 -5.55 3.60 14.83
CA ASP A 169 -6.16 2.52 14.06
C ASP A 169 -7.58 2.24 14.57
N ARG A 170 -8.56 2.37 13.68
CA ARG A 170 -9.99 2.20 14.04
C ARG A 170 -10.34 0.74 14.28
N ASP A 171 -9.68 -0.17 13.56
CA ASP A 171 -9.96 -1.60 13.56
C ASP A 171 -9.12 -2.36 14.60
N ALA A 172 -8.15 -1.67 15.20
CA ALA A 172 -7.31 -2.23 16.25
C ALA A 172 -8.12 -2.65 17.50
N GLU A 173 -7.74 -3.81 18.03
CA GLU A 173 -8.38 -4.43 19.20
C GLU A 173 -7.92 -3.73 20.49
N ILE A 174 -8.87 -3.36 21.35
CA ILE A 174 -8.59 -2.75 22.66
C ILE A 174 -9.20 -3.66 23.72
N VAL A 175 -8.33 -4.29 24.50
CA VAL A 175 -8.71 -5.28 25.51
C VAL A 175 -8.18 -4.82 26.86
N VAL A 176 -9.08 -4.35 27.73
CA VAL A 176 -8.75 -3.90 29.08
C VAL A 176 -9.76 -4.51 30.05
N LYS A 177 -9.40 -5.62 30.69
CA LYS A 177 -10.25 -6.36 31.64
C LYS A 177 -9.42 -7.18 32.62
N ASP A 178 -10.06 -7.74 33.65
CA ASP A 178 -9.40 -8.62 34.63
C ASP A 178 -8.15 -8.00 35.30
N ASN A 179 -8.25 -6.73 35.67
CA ASN A 179 -7.23 -5.98 36.41
C ASN A 179 -7.69 -5.71 37.86
N GLY A 180 -6.98 -4.82 38.57
CA GLY A 180 -7.19 -4.51 39.98
C GLY A 180 -8.63 -4.14 40.33
N ARG A 181 -9.10 -4.63 41.47
CA ARG A 181 -10.43 -4.37 42.02
C ARG A 181 -10.32 -3.42 43.22
N SER A 182 -11.33 -2.57 43.43
CA SER A 182 -11.39 -1.58 44.53
C SER A 182 -10.34 -0.46 44.45
N CYS A 183 -10.21 0.16 43.27
CA CYS A 183 -9.34 1.29 43.02
C CYS A 183 -9.97 2.62 43.46
N PRO A 184 -9.18 3.64 43.86
CA PRO A 184 -9.69 4.97 44.13
C PRO A 184 -10.25 5.61 42.84
N PRO A 185 -11.23 6.54 42.94
CA PRO A 185 -11.71 7.29 41.78
C PRO A 185 -10.63 8.26 41.28
N CYS A 186 -10.75 8.69 40.01
CA CYS A 186 -9.92 9.76 39.48
C CYS A 186 -10.14 11.08 40.23
N HIS A 187 -9.11 11.92 40.29
CA HIS A 187 -9.22 13.28 40.82
C HIS A 187 -10.27 14.09 40.05
N GLU A 188 -10.99 14.98 40.73
CA GLU A 188 -12.15 15.72 40.17
C GLU A 188 -11.77 16.52 38.90
N VAL A 189 -10.58 17.11 38.89
CA VAL A 189 -10.04 17.87 37.74
C VAL A 189 -9.91 17.04 36.46
N CYS A 190 -9.73 15.72 36.58
CA CYS A 190 -9.56 14.81 35.45
C CYS A 190 -10.87 14.43 34.76
N LYS A 191 -12.03 14.85 35.31
CA LYS A 191 -13.36 14.57 34.74
C LYS A 191 -13.57 13.08 34.40
N GLY A 192 -13.06 12.21 35.28
CA GLY A 192 -13.23 10.76 35.17
C GLY A 192 -12.24 10.02 34.27
N ARG A 193 -11.20 10.65 33.72
CA ARG A 193 -10.17 9.97 32.89
C ARG A 193 -8.76 10.22 33.43
N CYS A 194 -8.10 9.20 33.98
CA CYS A 194 -6.79 9.37 34.60
C CYS A 194 -5.91 8.12 34.52
N TRP A 195 -4.59 8.32 34.51
CA TRP A 195 -3.57 7.28 34.62
C TRP A 195 -3.26 6.90 36.08
N GLY A 196 -3.76 7.69 37.04
CA GLY A 196 -3.50 7.58 38.46
C GLY A 196 -4.39 8.49 39.31
N PRO A 197 -4.30 8.39 40.64
CA PRO A 197 -5.17 9.15 41.55
C PRO A 197 -4.79 10.63 41.70
N GLY A 198 -3.59 11.03 41.27
CA GLY A 198 -3.11 12.41 41.40
C GLY A 198 -3.77 13.39 40.42
N SER A 199 -3.76 14.68 40.76
CA SER A 199 -4.27 15.75 39.89
C SER A 199 -3.46 15.93 38.59
N GLU A 200 -2.20 15.50 38.59
CA GLU A 200 -1.29 15.58 37.43
C GLU A 200 -1.38 14.35 36.51
N ASP A 201 -2.08 13.30 36.93
CA ASP A 201 -2.17 12.05 36.17
C ASP A 201 -3.40 12.01 35.24
N CYS A 202 -4.02 13.16 34.94
CA CYS A 202 -5.18 13.22 34.05
C CYS A 202 -4.84 12.88 32.60
N GLN A 203 -5.78 12.27 31.88
CA GLN A 203 -5.64 12.08 30.44
C GLN A 203 -5.94 13.38 29.69
N THR A 204 -5.02 13.83 28.85
CA THR A 204 -5.24 14.94 27.91
C THR A 204 -5.80 14.42 26.59
N LEU A 205 -6.94 14.96 26.13
CA LEU A 205 -7.57 14.57 24.87
C LEU A 205 -7.06 15.46 23.72
N THR A 206 -6.61 14.85 22.63
CA THR A 206 -6.03 15.59 21.48
C THR A 206 -6.67 15.24 20.14
N LYS A 207 -7.69 14.37 20.12
CA LYS A 207 -8.32 13.86 18.90
C LYS A 207 -9.84 13.94 18.91
N THR A 208 -10.46 13.46 19.98
CA THR A 208 -11.93 13.35 20.12
C THR A 208 -12.62 14.70 20.35
N ILE A 209 -11.92 15.66 20.96
CA ILE A 209 -12.43 17.01 21.23
C ILE A 209 -12.28 17.99 20.06
N CYS A 210 -11.63 17.57 18.98
CA CYS A 210 -11.22 18.44 17.90
C CYS A 210 -12.40 18.87 17.02
N ALA A 211 -12.27 20.08 16.45
CA ALA A 211 -13.22 20.55 15.46
C ALA A 211 -13.18 19.66 14.20
N PRO A 212 -14.33 19.44 13.50
CA PRO A 212 -14.39 18.61 12.30
C PRO A 212 -13.48 19.06 11.15
N GLN A 213 -13.01 20.32 11.17
CA GLN A 213 -12.06 20.88 10.21
C GLN A 213 -10.61 20.43 10.46
N CYS A 214 -10.29 19.94 11.67
CA CYS A 214 -8.96 19.47 11.99
C CYS A 214 -8.70 18.11 11.33
N ASN A 215 -7.54 17.98 10.69
CA ASN A 215 -7.14 16.77 9.99
C ASN A 215 -6.45 15.75 10.94
N GLY A 216 -7.07 15.51 12.10
CA GLY A 216 -6.63 14.46 13.04
C GLY A 216 -6.42 14.94 14.48
N HIS A 217 -5.62 16.00 14.69
CA HIS A 217 -5.23 16.44 16.03
C HIS A 217 -5.46 17.94 16.27
N CYS A 218 -5.60 18.31 17.53
CA CYS A 218 -5.78 19.69 17.97
C CYS A 218 -5.20 19.90 19.37
N PHE A 219 -4.91 21.16 19.67
CA PHE A 219 -4.51 21.62 21.01
C PHE A 219 -5.65 22.36 21.73
N GLY A 220 -6.85 22.32 21.15
CA GLY A 220 -8.09 22.88 21.70
C GLY A 220 -9.29 22.62 20.77
N PRO A 221 -10.51 22.89 21.23
CA PRO A 221 -11.73 22.51 20.51
C PRO A 221 -12.08 23.41 19.32
N ASN A 222 -11.43 24.58 19.18
CA ASN A 222 -11.78 25.53 18.11
C ASN A 222 -11.09 25.20 16.77
N PRO A 223 -11.67 25.54 15.61
CA PRO A 223 -11.06 25.27 14.30
C PRO A 223 -9.71 25.95 14.03
N ASN A 224 -9.39 27.03 14.75
CA ASN A 224 -8.09 27.69 14.68
C ASN A 224 -7.03 27.04 15.59
N GLN A 225 -7.41 25.99 16.34
CA GLN A 225 -6.54 25.25 17.26
C GLN A 225 -6.21 23.84 16.72
N CYS A 226 -6.29 23.66 15.40
CA CYS A 226 -5.84 22.44 14.74
C CYS A 226 -4.30 22.40 14.69
N CYS A 227 -3.75 21.20 14.82
CA CYS A 227 -2.32 20.96 14.63
C CYS A 227 -1.95 20.95 13.14
N HIS A 228 -0.65 21.09 12.86
CA HIS A 228 -0.10 20.85 11.53
C HIS A 228 -0.35 19.39 11.09
N ASP A 229 -0.49 19.15 9.78
CA ASP A 229 -0.79 17.81 9.22
C ASP A 229 0.30 16.76 9.54
N GLU A 230 1.54 17.22 9.72
CA GLU A 230 2.71 16.40 10.06
C GLU A 230 2.85 16.13 11.56
N CYS A 231 1.95 16.65 12.40
CA CYS A 231 1.98 16.37 13.84
C CYS A 231 1.36 15.01 14.16
N ALA A 232 2.02 14.30 15.07
CA ALA A 232 1.58 13.07 15.71
C ALA A 232 1.28 13.32 17.20
N GLY A 233 0.13 12.83 17.68
CA GLY A 233 -0.33 12.85 19.07
C GLY A 233 -0.83 14.19 19.58
N GLY A 234 -0.44 15.30 18.95
CA GLY A 234 -0.88 16.63 19.32
C GLY A 234 0.19 17.66 19.02
N CYS A 235 -0.04 18.88 19.50
CA CYS A 235 0.86 20.01 19.29
C CYS A 235 0.66 21.06 20.37
N SER A 236 1.61 21.99 20.48
CA SER A 236 1.48 23.23 21.26
C SER A 236 0.97 24.42 20.43
N GLY A 237 0.89 24.27 19.11
CA GLY A 237 0.58 25.32 18.15
C GLY A 237 0.40 24.78 16.74
N PRO A 238 0.11 25.65 15.75
CA PRO A 238 -0.25 25.23 14.40
C PRO A 238 0.95 24.96 13.47
N GLN A 239 2.19 25.26 13.88
CA GLN A 239 3.37 25.06 13.03
C GLN A 239 3.85 23.60 13.05
N ASP A 240 4.61 23.22 12.02
CA ASP A 240 5.29 21.93 11.91
C ASP A 240 6.39 21.73 12.97
N THR A 241 6.86 22.81 13.61
CA THR A 241 7.79 22.76 14.75
C THR A 241 7.10 22.65 16.11
N ASP A 242 5.79 22.87 16.17
CA ASP A 242 5.02 22.85 17.43
C ASP A 242 4.50 21.44 17.77
N CYS A 243 4.84 20.44 16.95
CA CYS A 243 4.34 19.09 17.11
C CYS A 243 4.95 18.39 18.34
N PHE A 244 4.13 17.59 19.01
CA PHE A 244 4.59 16.75 20.12
C PHE A 244 5.48 15.60 19.65
N ALA A 245 5.18 15.07 18.47
CA ALA A 245 5.99 14.13 17.73
C ALA A 245 5.70 14.31 16.23
N CYS A 246 6.60 13.80 15.38
CA CYS A 246 6.40 13.88 13.94
C CYS A 246 5.72 12.62 13.41
N ARG A 247 4.68 12.83 12.59
CA ARG A 247 3.98 11.77 11.88
C ARG A 247 4.93 10.95 11.02
N HIS A 248 5.80 11.63 10.28
CA HIS A 248 6.79 11.03 9.40
C HIS A 248 8.21 11.22 9.93
N PHE A 249 8.84 12.37 9.69
CA PHE A 249 10.22 12.61 10.10
C PHE A 249 10.40 13.93 10.84
N ASN A 250 11.32 13.94 11.80
CA ASN A 250 11.82 15.15 12.45
C ASN A 250 13.10 15.60 11.75
N ASP A 251 13.04 16.75 11.07
CA ASP A 251 14.19 17.41 10.48
C ASP A 251 14.61 18.61 11.34
N SER A 252 15.53 18.37 12.27
CA SER A 252 16.10 19.42 13.15
C SER A 252 15.05 20.25 13.91
N GLY A 253 13.94 19.63 14.30
CA GLY A 253 12.84 20.22 15.08
C GLY A 253 11.55 20.39 14.29
N ALA A 254 11.60 20.44 12.95
CA ALA A 254 10.41 20.55 12.11
C ALA A 254 9.91 19.18 11.66
N CYS A 255 8.60 18.93 11.73
CA CYS A 255 8.00 17.70 11.24
C CYS A 255 7.75 17.77 9.74
N VAL A 256 8.47 16.93 8.99
CA VAL A 256 8.46 16.90 7.54
C VAL A 256 8.03 15.52 7.00
N PRO A 257 7.33 15.49 5.84
CA PRO A 257 6.89 14.23 5.23
C PRO A 257 8.05 13.41 4.67
N ARG A 258 9.16 14.04 4.29
CA ARG A 258 10.36 13.39 3.71
C ARG A 258 11.62 14.13 4.12
N CYS A 259 12.69 13.39 4.38
CA CYS A 259 14.02 13.98 4.56
C CYS A 259 14.56 14.57 3.24
N PRO A 260 15.42 15.61 3.32
CA PRO A 260 16.16 16.15 2.18
C PRO A 260 16.82 15.07 1.32
N GLN A 261 16.41 14.98 0.04
CA GLN A 261 16.79 13.89 -0.87
C GLN A 261 18.28 13.92 -1.24
N PRO A 262 18.92 12.76 -1.51
CA PRO A 262 20.33 12.67 -1.90
C PRO A 262 20.67 13.31 -3.24
N LEU A 263 19.69 13.35 -4.13
CA LEU A 263 19.83 13.87 -5.48
C LEU A 263 18.86 15.03 -5.68
N VAL A 264 19.35 16.09 -6.31
CA VAL A 264 18.60 17.31 -6.61
C VAL A 264 18.80 17.68 -8.08
N TYR A 265 17.73 18.10 -8.76
CA TYR A 265 17.83 18.50 -10.16
C TYR A 265 18.61 19.82 -10.27
N ASN A 266 19.69 19.79 -11.04
CA ASN A 266 20.51 20.97 -11.33
C ASN A 266 20.10 21.58 -12.67
N LYS A 267 19.64 22.84 -12.64
CA LYS A 267 19.18 23.57 -13.83
C LYS A 267 20.29 23.81 -14.86
N LEU A 268 21.56 23.77 -14.47
CA LEU A 268 22.70 23.99 -15.36
C LEU A 268 23.14 22.71 -16.08
N THR A 269 23.13 21.57 -15.38
CA THR A 269 23.54 20.28 -15.95
C THR A 269 22.39 19.46 -16.51
N PHE A 270 21.13 19.85 -16.24
CA PHE A 270 19.91 19.17 -16.71
C PHE A 270 19.78 17.72 -16.23
N GLN A 271 20.45 17.38 -15.13
CA GLN A 271 20.42 16.06 -14.52
C GLN A 271 20.34 16.14 -13.00
N LEU A 272 20.14 14.99 -12.38
CA LEU A 272 20.15 14.82 -10.93
C LEU A 272 21.59 14.82 -10.42
N GLU A 273 21.92 15.75 -9.52
CA GLU A 273 23.24 15.91 -8.91
C GLU A 273 23.17 15.64 -7.40
N PRO A 274 24.28 15.24 -6.76
CA PRO A 274 24.35 15.10 -5.30
C PRO A 274 23.93 16.40 -4.58
N ASN A 275 22.98 16.29 -3.67
CA ASN A 275 22.49 17.42 -2.88
C ASN A 275 23.43 17.68 -1.68
N PRO A 276 24.01 18.88 -1.51
CA PRO A 276 24.88 19.19 -0.37
C PRO A 276 24.13 19.19 0.97
N HIS A 277 22.80 19.32 0.96
CA HIS A 277 21.94 19.31 2.15
C HIS A 277 21.27 17.95 2.39
N THR A 278 21.82 16.88 1.83
CA THR A 278 21.28 15.53 1.99
C THR A 278 21.17 15.16 3.47
N LYS A 279 20.04 14.59 3.86
CA LYS A 279 19.87 13.91 5.13
C LYS A 279 19.24 12.55 4.91
N TYR A 280 19.66 11.59 5.71
CA TYR A 280 19.22 10.21 5.67
C TYR A 280 18.17 9.95 6.74
N GLN A 281 17.23 9.09 6.42
CA GLN A 281 16.18 8.65 7.35
C GLN A 281 16.78 7.66 8.34
N TYR A 282 16.82 8.03 9.61
CA TYR A 282 17.18 7.15 10.72
C TYR A 282 15.98 7.03 11.67
N GLY A 283 15.18 5.99 11.47
CA GLY A 283 13.89 5.87 12.15
C GLY A 283 12.96 7.02 11.77
N GLY A 284 12.49 7.76 12.76
CA GLY A 284 11.66 8.96 12.57
C GLY A 284 12.44 10.28 12.50
N VAL A 285 13.76 10.27 12.30
CA VAL A 285 14.62 11.47 12.31
C VAL A 285 15.45 11.60 11.03
N CYS A 286 15.66 12.82 10.56
CA CYS A 286 16.57 13.11 9.44
C CYS A 286 17.97 13.46 9.96
N VAL A 287 18.97 12.65 9.59
CA VAL A 287 20.37 12.80 10.04
C VAL A 287 21.30 13.12 8.87
N ALA A 288 22.27 14.01 9.04
CA ALA A 288 23.23 14.34 7.99
C ALA A 288 24.18 13.18 7.66
N SER A 289 24.54 12.38 8.67
CA SER A 289 25.36 11.18 8.54
C SER A 289 24.73 10.02 9.32
N CYS A 290 24.81 8.81 8.78
CA CYS A 290 24.35 7.64 9.52
C CYS A 290 25.20 7.41 10.79
N PRO A 291 24.58 7.00 11.91
CA PRO A 291 25.30 6.67 13.13
C PRO A 291 26.32 5.54 12.96
N HIS A 292 27.18 5.37 13.95
CA HIS A 292 28.17 4.28 13.96
C HIS A 292 27.49 2.90 13.78
N ASN A 293 28.09 2.02 12.97
CA ASN A 293 27.55 0.71 12.55
C ASN A 293 26.26 0.74 11.69
N PHE A 294 25.92 1.88 11.10
CA PHE A 294 24.89 1.96 10.07
C PHE A 294 25.51 2.29 8.71
N VAL A 295 24.84 1.85 7.65
CA VAL A 295 25.18 2.10 6.25
C VAL A 295 24.03 2.80 5.55
N VAL A 296 24.34 3.65 4.57
CA VAL A 296 23.34 4.36 3.78
C VAL A 296 22.78 3.42 2.71
N ASP A 297 21.47 3.15 2.74
CA ASP A 297 20.76 2.56 1.61
C ASP A 297 19.75 3.55 1.03
N GLN A 298 19.96 3.96 -0.23
CA GLN A 298 19.16 4.96 -0.93
C GLN A 298 19.05 6.28 -0.12
N THR A 299 17.99 6.45 0.65
CA THR A 299 17.71 7.64 1.46
C THR A 299 17.69 7.37 2.97
N SER A 300 18.09 6.18 3.41
CA SER A 300 17.85 5.69 4.77
C SER A 300 19.09 5.04 5.38
N CYS A 301 19.21 5.10 6.70
CA CYS A 301 20.25 4.44 7.46
C CYS A 301 19.79 3.05 7.89
N VAL A 302 20.46 2.02 7.39
CA VAL A 302 20.16 0.61 7.68
C VAL A 302 21.34 -0.04 8.42
N ARG A 303 21.08 -1.06 9.23
CA ARG A 303 22.16 -1.79 9.94
C ARG A 303 23.00 -2.67 9.03
N ALA A 304 22.40 -3.16 7.95
CA ALA A 304 23.03 -4.04 6.97
C ALA A 304 22.40 -3.79 5.60
N CYS A 305 23.18 -3.96 4.53
CA CYS A 305 22.65 -3.81 3.18
C CYS A 305 21.60 -4.88 2.84
N PRO A 306 20.62 -4.54 1.99
CA PRO A 306 19.74 -5.51 1.34
C PRO A 306 20.53 -6.60 0.60
N PRO A 307 19.96 -7.81 0.43
CA PRO A 307 20.67 -8.96 -0.16
C PRO A 307 21.07 -8.76 -1.64
N ASP A 308 20.45 -7.81 -2.34
CA ASP A 308 20.73 -7.38 -3.72
C ASP A 308 21.75 -6.23 -3.82
N LYS A 309 22.27 -5.75 -2.68
CA LYS A 309 23.27 -4.69 -2.59
C LYS A 309 24.48 -5.12 -1.77
N MET A 310 25.59 -4.41 -1.93
CA MET A 310 26.82 -4.63 -1.18
C MET A 310 27.29 -3.34 -0.49
N GLU A 311 27.91 -3.49 0.66
CA GLU A 311 28.54 -2.37 1.38
C GLU A 311 29.80 -1.92 0.64
N VAL A 312 29.83 -0.65 0.27
CA VAL A 312 30.99 0.03 -0.32
C VAL A 312 31.28 1.30 0.47
N ASP A 313 32.56 1.60 0.66
CA ASP A 313 33.00 2.86 1.24
C ASP A 313 33.28 3.85 0.10
N LYS A 314 32.53 4.96 0.06
CA LYS A 314 32.79 6.08 -0.86
C LYS A 314 32.99 7.35 -0.03
N ASN A 315 34.19 7.92 -0.10
CA ASN A 315 34.56 9.15 0.62
C ASN A 315 34.38 9.06 2.15
N GLY A 316 34.60 7.89 2.76
CA GLY A 316 34.43 7.67 4.20
C GLY A 316 32.99 7.43 4.64
N LEU A 317 32.04 7.39 3.70
CA LEU A 317 30.64 7.05 3.94
C LEU A 317 30.37 5.63 3.45
N LYS A 318 29.92 4.76 4.36
CA LYS A 318 29.50 3.40 4.01
C LYS A 318 28.10 3.42 3.39
N MET A 319 27.96 2.88 2.19
CA MET A 319 26.72 2.88 1.43
C MET A 319 26.45 1.54 0.74
N CYS A 320 25.18 1.27 0.45
CA CYS A 320 24.73 0.07 -0.23
C CYS A 320 24.61 0.32 -1.74
N GLU A 321 25.48 -0.32 -2.52
CA GLU A 321 25.46 -0.21 -3.98
C GLU A 321 24.85 -1.49 -4.60
N PRO A 322 23.96 -1.37 -5.60
CA PRO A 322 23.43 -2.52 -6.32
C PRO A 322 24.54 -3.36 -6.94
N CYS A 323 24.47 -4.67 -6.78
CA CYS A 323 25.52 -5.58 -7.23
C CYS A 323 25.59 -5.78 -8.76
N GLY A 324 24.63 -5.26 -9.53
CA GLY A 324 24.56 -5.44 -10.99
C GLY A 324 24.39 -6.91 -11.42
N GLY A 325 23.82 -7.73 -10.54
CA GLY A 325 23.76 -9.19 -10.65
C GLY A 325 23.66 -9.81 -9.26
N LEU A 326 24.30 -10.97 -9.05
CA LEU A 326 24.43 -11.56 -7.71
C LEU A 326 25.49 -10.82 -6.87
N CYS A 327 25.16 -10.55 -5.62
CA CYS A 327 26.11 -9.91 -4.71
C CYS A 327 27.29 -10.80 -4.36
N PRO A 328 28.48 -10.21 -4.16
CA PRO A 328 29.66 -10.96 -3.78
C PRO A 328 29.43 -11.78 -2.51
N LYS A 329 29.37 -13.10 -2.64
CA LYS A 329 29.28 -14.04 -1.52
C LYS A 329 30.52 -14.92 -1.53
N ALA A 330 31.28 -14.82 -0.45
CA ALA A 330 32.47 -15.63 -0.22
C ALA A 330 32.09 -16.90 0.55
N CYS A 331 32.44 -18.06 0.01
CA CYS A 331 32.10 -19.36 0.59
C CYS A 331 33.35 -20.21 0.78
N GLU A 332 33.40 -20.98 1.87
CA GLU A 332 34.52 -21.86 2.17
C GLU A 332 34.58 -23.00 1.13
N GLY A 333 35.78 -23.27 0.60
CA GLY A 333 36.02 -24.35 -0.37
C GLY A 333 36.27 -25.72 0.27
N THR A 334 36.76 -26.65 -0.54
CA THR A 334 37.17 -28.01 -0.14
C THR A 334 38.69 -28.14 -0.07
N GLY A 335 39.15 -29.32 0.37
CA GLY A 335 40.55 -29.73 0.28
C GLY A 335 41.33 -29.52 1.58
N SER A 336 42.66 -29.59 1.50
CA SER A 336 43.53 -29.54 2.67
C SER A 336 43.39 -28.22 3.43
N GLY A 337 42.99 -28.30 4.71
CA GLY A 337 42.71 -27.14 5.57
C GLY A 337 41.23 -26.76 5.69
N SER A 338 40.35 -27.35 4.87
CA SER A 338 38.90 -27.16 4.94
C SER A 338 38.22 -28.37 5.57
N ARG A 339 36.97 -28.20 6.04
CA ARG A 339 36.20 -29.28 6.68
C ARG A 339 35.82 -30.42 5.74
N PHE A 340 35.73 -30.16 4.43
CA PHE A 340 35.24 -31.10 3.43
C PHE A 340 36.33 -31.50 2.44
N GLN A 341 36.45 -32.80 2.14
CA GLN A 341 37.44 -33.32 1.20
C GLN A 341 37.04 -33.13 -0.28
N THR A 342 35.74 -33.27 -0.59
CA THR A 342 35.16 -33.18 -1.93
C THR A 342 33.81 -32.47 -1.86
N VAL A 343 33.36 -31.91 -2.98
CA VAL A 343 31.97 -31.49 -3.13
C VAL A 343 31.11 -32.76 -3.17
N ASP A 344 30.11 -32.83 -2.31
CA ASP A 344 29.20 -33.97 -2.16
C ASP A 344 27.76 -33.51 -1.87
N SER A 345 26.83 -34.46 -1.78
CA SER A 345 25.41 -34.19 -1.57
C SER A 345 25.08 -33.49 -0.25
N SER A 346 25.97 -33.54 0.75
CA SER A 346 25.76 -32.91 2.06
C SER A 346 26.22 -31.45 2.11
N ASN A 347 27.22 -31.07 1.31
CA ASN A 347 27.80 -29.73 1.34
C ASN A 347 27.46 -28.85 0.13
N ILE A 348 26.96 -29.43 -0.97
CA ILE A 348 26.73 -28.69 -2.22
C ILE A 348 25.77 -27.49 -2.07
N ASP A 349 24.75 -27.61 -1.22
CA ASP A 349 23.77 -26.55 -0.99
C ASP A 349 24.40 -25.34 -0.26
N GLY A 350 25.54 -25.54 0.41
CA GLY A 350 26.34 -24.46 0.99
C GLY A 350 26.95 -23.51 -0.06
N PHE A 351 27.06 -23.95 -1.32
CA PHE A 351 27.58 -23.15 -2.43
C PHE A 351 26.51 -22.32 -3.15
N VAL A 352 25.25 -22.33 -2.69
CA VAL A 352 24.18 -21.53 -3.31
C VAL A 352 24.50 -20.04 -3.29
N ASN A 353 24.40 -19.40 -4.47
CA ASN A 353 24.69 -17.98 -4.72
C ASN A 353 26.14 -17.54 -4.39
N CYS A 354 27.08 -18.48 -4.28
CA CYS A 354 28.49 -18.14 -4.03
C CYS A 354 29.16 -17.62 -5.30
N THR A 355 29.70 -16.40 -5.25
CA THR A 355 30.43 -15.80 -6.37
C THR A 355 31.94 -16.00 -6.24
N LYS A 356 32.44 -16.16 -5.01
CA LYS A 356 33.85 -16.35 -4.70
C LYS A 356 34.05 -17.53 -3.77
N ILE A 357 34.94 -18.44 -4.14
CA ILE A 357 35.32 -19.59 -3.29
C ILE A 357 36.63 -19.27 -2.58
N LEU A 358 36.58 -19.19 -1.25
CA LEU A 358 37.72 -19.09 -0.37
C LEU A 358 38.28 -20.49 -0.10
N GLY A 359 39.20 -20.92 -0.95
CA GLY A 359 39.82 -22.24 -0.90
C GLY A 359 39.79 -22.91 -2.26
N ASN A 360 39.53 -24.21 -2.27
CA ASN A 360 39.59 -25.06 -3.46
C ASN A 360 38.22 -25.63 -3.82
N LEU A 361 38.11 -26.29 -4.98
CA LEU A 361 36.98 -27.15 -5.32
C LEU A 361 37.50 -28.49 -5.82
N ASP A 362 37.06 -29.57 -5.17
CA ASP A 362 37.43 -30.96 -5.44
C ASP A 362 36.18 -31.74 -5.85
N PHE A 363 36.21 -32.36 -7.04
CA PHE A 363 35.16 -33.25 -7.55
C PHE A 363 35.74 -34.65 -7.70
N LEU A 364 35.59 -35.44 -6.64
CA LEU A 364 36.10 -36.81 -6.54
C LEU A 364 34.97 -37.83 -6.72
N ILE A 365 35.34 -39.07 -7.02
CA ILE A 365 34.40 -40.18 -7.21
C ILE A 365 33.55 -40.40 -5.95
N THR A 366 34.12 -40.21 -4.76
CA THR A 366 33.43 -40.34 -3.47
C THR A 366 32.32 -39.31 -3.27
N GLY A 367 32.47 -38.09 -3.82
CA GLY A 367 31.43 -37.08 -3.75
C GLY A 367 30.32 -37.32 -4.77
N LEU A 368 30.70 -37.67 -6.00
CA LEU A 368 29.76 -37.85 -7.12
C LEU A 368 28.93 -39.14 -6.97
N ASN A 369 29.57 -40.28 -6.66
CA ASN A 369 28.88 -41.57 -6.49
C ASN A 369 28.36 -41.79 -5.06
N GLY A 370 28.69 -40.88 -4.14
CA GLY A 370 28.39 -41.01 -2.72
C GLY A 370 29.42 -41.84 -1.96
N ASP A 371 29.41 -41.67 -0.65
CA ASP A 371 30.27 -42.38 0.29
C ASP A 371 29.42 -43.21 1.26
N PRO A 372 29.28 -44.52 1.01
CA PRO A 372 28.52 -45.41 1.87
C PRO A 372 29.07 -45.51 3.30
N TRP A 373 30.37 -45.28 3.52
CA TRP A 373 31.01 -45.41 4.83
C TRP A 373 30.53 -44.30 5.78
N HIS A 374 30.43 -43.08 5.27
CA HIS A 374 29.94 -41.92 6.01
C HIS A 374 28.44 -41.64 5.78
N LYS A 375 27.72 -42.55 5.11
CA LYS A 375 26.30 -42.42 4.75
C LYS A 375 25.98 -41.16 3.93
N ILE A 376 26.88 -40.76 3.04
CA ILE A 376 26.69 -39.64 2.12
C ILE A 376 26.10 -40.17 0.81
N PRO A 377 24.88 -39.79 0.40
CA PRO A 377 24.30 -40.26 -0.85
C PRO A 377 25.02 -39.70 -2.07
N ALA A 378 24.79 -40.30 -3.23
CA ALA A 378 25.30 -39.80 -4.51
C ALA A 378 24.84 -38.34 -4.77
N LEU A 379 25.70 -37.56 -5.42
CA LEU A 379 25.39 -36.19 -5.77
C LEU A 379 24.41 -36.14 -6.94
N ASP A 380 23.30 -35.42 -6.77
CA ASP A 380 22.39 -35.09 -7.86
C ASP A 380 23.11 -34.17 -8.88
N PRO A 381 23.30 -34.61 -10.14
CA PRO A 381 23.96 -33.82 -11.17
C PRO A 381 23.35 -32.43 -11.39
N GLU A 382 22.03 -32.28 -11.23
CA GLU A 382 21.37 -30.99 -11.42
C GLU A 382 21.77 -29.97 -10.34
N LYS A 383 22.17 -30.44 -9.15
CA LYS A 383 22.68 -29.56 -8.09
C LYS A 383 24.03 -28.93 -8.44
N LEU A 384 24.80 -29.46 -9.38
CA LEU A 384 26.05 -28.82 -9.84
C LEU A 384 25.82 -27.44 -10.46
N ASN A 385 24.58 -27.11 -10.84
CA ASN A 385 24.24 -25.78 -11.35
C ASN A 385 24.44 -24.64 -10.32
N VAL A 386 24.59 -24.93 -9.03
CA VAL A 386 24.93 -23.91 -8.02
C VAL A 386 26.22 -23.14 -8.37
N PHE A 387 27.15 -23.81 -9.04
CA PHE A 387 28.43 -23.23 -9.43
C PHE A 387 28.34 -22.26 -10.62
N ARG A 388 27.18 -22.13 -11.29
CA ARG A 388 26.97 -21.12 -12.35
C ARG A 388 27.18 -19.70 -11.88
N THR A 389 27.09 -19.47 -10.58
CA THR A 389 27.26 -18.16 -9.95
C THR A 389 28.72 -17.84 -9.62
N VAL A 390 29.61 -18.83 -9.60
CA VAL A 390 31.02 -18.68 -9.24
C VAL A 390 31.79 -17.94 -10.32
N ARG A 391 32.49 -16.88 -9.91
CA ARG A 391 33.38 -16.07 -10.76
C ARG A 391 34.85 -16.24 -10.39
N GLU A 392 35.17 -16.48 -9.12
CA GLU A 392 36.55 -16.60 -8.65
C GLU A 392 36.74 -17.80 -7.72
N ILE A 393 37.82 -18.56 -7.93
CA ILE A 393 38.31 -19.58 -6.98
C ILE A 393 39.69 -19.14 -6.52
N THR A 394 39.89 -18.92 -5.21
CA THR A 394 41.19 -18.41 -4.73
C THR A 394 42.31 -19.46 -4.77
N GLY A 395 41.97 -20.73 -4.62
CA GLY A 395 42.87 -21.88 -4.62
C GLY A 395 42.93 -22.60 -5.97
N TYR A 396 42.67 -23.91 -5.97
CA TYR A 396 42.67 -24.75 -7.18
C TYR A 396 41.28 -25.35 -7.49
N LEU A 397 41.13 -25.82 -8.73
CA LEU A 397 39.98 -26.61 -9.20
C LEU A 397 40.46 -28.00 -9.64
N ASN A 398 39.99 -29.05 -8.96
CA ASN A 398 40.36 -30.45 -9.16
C ASN A 398 39.13 -31.29 -9.54
N ILE A 399 39.10 -31.82 -10.77
CA ILE A 399 37.99 -32.58 -11.34
C ILE A 399 38.48 -33.96 -11.79
N GLN A 400 38.24 -34.97 -10.96
CA GLN A 400 38.61 -36.36 -11.23
C GLN A 400 37.41 -37.25 -11.56
N SER A 401 36.20 -36.78 -11.25
CA SER A 401 34.93 -37.42 -11.56
C SER A 401 33.92 -36.39 -12.02
N TRP A 402 33.07 -36.76 -12.98
CA TRP A 402 32.03 -35.90 -13.53
C TRP A 402 30.84 -36.73 -14.01
N PRO A 403 29.58 -36.23 -13.93
CA PRO A 403 28.42 -36.98 -14.35
C PRO A 403 28.47 -37.38 -15.84
N PRO A 404 28.07 -38.61 -16.21
CA PRO A 404 28.28 -39.15 -17.56
C PRO A 404 27.44 -38.48 -18.67
N HIS A 405 26.31 -37.87 -18.31
CA HIS A 405 25.44 -37.12 -19.23
C HIS A 405 25.83 -35.63 -19.35
N MET A 406 26.75 -35.14 -18.50
CA MET A 406 27.27 -33.79 -18.59
C MET A 406 28.57 -33.78 -19.41
N HIS A 407 28.48 -33.40 -20.67
CA HIS A 407 29.60 -33.50 -21.62
C HIS A 407 30.60 -32.32 -21.57
N ASN A 408 30.43 -31.38 -20.63
CA ASN A 408 31.30 -30.23 -20.42
C ASN A 408 31.19 -29.70 -18.98
N PHE A 409 32.01 -28.70 -18.64
CA PHE A 409 32.01 -28.01 -17.34
C PHE A 409 31.28 -26.66 -17.41
N SER A 410 30.21 -26.55 -18.20
CA SER A 410 29.45 -25.30 -18.40
C SER A 410 28.83 -24.71 -17.13
N VAL A 411 28.71 -25.50 -16.05
CA VAL A 411 28.38 -24.99 -14.72
C VAL A 411 29.40 -23.96 -14.23
N PHE A 412 30.63 -23.96 -14.73
CA PHE A 412 31.65 -22.93 -14.47
C PHE A 412 31.75 -21.89 -15.59
N SER A 413 30.68 -21.67 -16.35
CA SER A 413 30.68 -20.74 -17.49
C SER A 413 30.96 -19.28 -17.09
N ASN A 414 30.70 -18.89 -15.84
CA ASN A 414 30.98 -17.54 -15.32
C ASN A 414 32.31 -17.44 -14.56
N LEU A 415 33.06 -18.54 -14.41
CA LEU A 415 34.36 -18.54 -13.75
C LEU A 415 35.35 -17.71 -14.59
N THR A 416 35.84 -16.61 -14.03
CA THR A 416 36.80 -15.72 -14.70
C THR A 416 38.23 -15.95 -14.27
N THR A 417 38.43 -16.31 -13.00
CA THR A 417 39.76 -16.34 -12.37
C THR A 417 39.94 -17.55 -11.45
N ILE A 418 41.07 -18.24 -11.61
CA ILE A 418 41.59 -19.23 -10.65
C ILE A 418 42.88 -18.69 -10.06
N GLY A 419 42.90 -18.38 -8.77
CA GLY A 419 43.99 -17.69 -8.10
C GLY A 419 45.24 -18.54 -7.88
N GLY A 420 45.10 -19.84 -7.58
CA GLY A 420 46.23 -20.72 -7.30
C GLY A 420 47.02 -20.37 -6.03
N ARG A 421 46.39 -19.73 -5.02
CA ARG A 421 47.02 -19.45 -3.72
C ARG A 421 47.35 -20.74 -2.95
N SER A 422 46.48 -21.73 -3.10
CA SER A 422 46.67 -23.12 -2.71
C SER A 422 46.70 -23.98 -3.96
N LEU A 423 47.55 -25.01 -3.98
CA LEU A 423 47.79 -25.86 -5.14
C LEU A 423 47.65 -27.34 -4.79
N TYR A 424 47.13 -28.13 -5.72
CA TYR A 424 46.94 -29.57 -5.54
C TYR A 424 48.19 -30.37 -5.92
N ASN A 425 48.58 -31.33 -5.08
CA ASN A 425 49.67 -32.28 -5.31
C ASN A 425 50.98 -31.61 -5.76
N ARG A 426 51.42 -31.83 -7.01
CA ARG A 426 52.67 -31.29 -7.58
C ARG A 426 52.54 -29.83 -8.07
N GLY A 427 51.69 -29.03 -7.42
CA GLY A 427 51.52 -27.61 -7.71
C GLY A 427 50.46 -27.28 -8.77
N PHE A 428 49.39 -28.06 -8.89
CA PHE A 428 48.34 -27.80 -9.89
C PHE A 428 47.28 -26.84 -9.37
N SER A 429 46.93 -25.83 -10.18
CA SER A 429 45.79 -24.94 -9.94
C SER A 429 44.55 -25.35 -10.72
N LEU A 430 44.72 -26.09 -11.82
CA LEU A 430 43.65 -26.71 -12.58
C LEU A 430 44.02 -28.17 -12.89
N LEU A 431 43.21 -29.12 -12.44
CA LEU A 431 43.39 -30.55 -12.70
C LEU A 431 42.10 -31.14 -13.24
N ILE A 432 42.17 -31.76 -14.42
CA ILE A 432 41.04 -32.45 -15.07
C ILE A 432 41.54 -33.80 -15.58
N MET A 433 41.11 -34.89 -14.95
CA MET A 433 41.58 -36.22 -15.36
C MET A 433 40.53 -37.31 -15.31
N LYS A 434 40.69 -38.31 -16.18
CA LYS A 434 39.87 -39.54 -16.23
C LYS A 434 38.36 -39.30 -16.46
N ASN A 435 37.97 -38.17 -17.03
CA ASN A 435 36.58 -37.88 -17.38
C ASN A 435 36.28 -38.41 -18.80
N LEU A 436 35.68 -39.61 -18.88
CA LEU A 436 35.52 -40.34 -20.14
C LEU A 436 34.47 -39.74 -21.10
N ASN A 437 33.45 -39.08 -20.57
CA ASN A 437 32.29 -38.59 -21.34
C ASN A 437 32.35 -37.10 -21.69
N VAL A 438 33.39 -36.38 -21.23
CA VAL A 438 33.55 -34.95 -21.47
C VAL A 438 34.11 -34.72 -22.86
N THR A 439 33.45 -33.87 -23.65
CA THR A 439 33.78 -33.57 -25.06
C THR A 439 34.37 -32.18 -25.26
N SER A 440 34.06 -31.23 -24.38
CA SER A 440 34.56 -29.84 -24.38
C SER A 440 34.73 -29.33 -22.95
N LEU A 441 35.57 -28.31 -22.74
CA LEU A 441 35.83 -27.77 -21.41
C LEU A 441 34.69 -26.85 -20.94
N GLY A 442 34.27 -25.89 -21.76
CA GLY A 442 33.12 -25.03 -21.44
C GLY A 442 33.41 -23.84 -20.51
N PHE A 443 34.67 -23.53 -20.19
CA PHE A 443 35.07 -22.40 -19.34
C PHE A 443 35.04 -21.05 -20.09
N ARG A 444 33.90 -20.68 -20.66
CA ARG A 444 33.81 -19.54 -21.61
C ARG A 444 34.34 -18.19 -21.07
N SER A 445 34.20 -17.93 -19.77
CA SER A 445 34.59 -16.65 -19.17
C SER A 445 35.98 -16.67 -18.54
N LEU A 446 36.68 -17.81 -18.55
CA LEU A 446 37.97 -17.95 -17.87
C LEU A 446 39.03 -17.14 -18.61
N LYS A 447 39.46 -16.05 -17.96
CA LYS A 447 40.46 -15.12 -18.49
C LYS A 447 41.83 -15.35 -17.86
N GLU A 448 41.88 -15.78 -16.60
CA GLU A 448 43.14 -15.86 -15.87
C GLU A 448 43.24 -17.07 -14.94
N ILE A 449 44.42 -17.69 -14.96
CA ILE A 449 44.93 -18.58 -13.92
C ILE A 449 46.20 -17.93 -13.37
N SER A 450 46.13 -17.38 -12.16
CA SER A 450 47.17 -16.48 -11.65
C SER A 450 48.45 -17.20 -11.21
N ALA A 451 48.32 -18.43 -10.70
CA ALA A 451 49.45 -19.25 -10.26
C ALA A 451 49.18 -20.75 -10.46
N GLY A 452 50.23 -21.57 -10.40
CA GLY A 452 50.15 -23.03 -10.46
C GLY A 452 50.39 -23.64 -11.84
N ARG A 453 50.10 -24.94 -11.94
CA ARG A 453 50.24 -25.77 -13.15
C ARG A 453 48.87 -26.27 -13.61
N ILE A 454 48.76 -26.61 -14.90
CA ILE A 454 47.55 -27.16 -15.49
C ILE A 454 47.80 -28.62 -15.87
N TYR A 455 46.89 -29.51 -15.47
CA TYR A 455 46.94 -30.93 -15.79
C TYR A 455 45.63 -31.38 -16.43
N ILE A 456 45.68 -31.80 -17.69
CA ILE A 456 44.50 -32.31 -18.43
C ILE A 456 44.89 -33.63 -19.07
N SER A 457 44.48 -34.76 -18.49
CA SER A 457 44.91 -36.07 -18.98
C SER A 457 43.90 -37.20 -18.83
N ALA A 458 43.96 -38.17 -19.73
CA ALA A 458 43.08 -39.34 -19.76
C ALA A 458 41.59 -39.00 -19.98
N ASN A 459 41.28 -37.88 -20.64
CA ASN A 459 39.94 -37.50 -21.04
C ASN A 459 39.74 -37.89 -22.53
N ARG A 460 39.44 -39.17 -22.79
CA ARG A 460 39.52 -39.77 -24.13
C ARG A 460 38.58 -39.17 -25.18
N GLN A 461 37.50 -38.49 -24.78
CA GLN A 461 36.55 -37.83 -25.69
C GLN A 461 36.76 -36.31 -25.82
N LEU A 462 37.68 -35.72 -25.05
CA LEU A 462 37.85 -34.27 -24.97
C LEU A 462 38.55 -33.70 -26.21
N CYS A 463 37.89 -32.76 -26.90
CA CYS A 463 38.43 -31.98 -28.02
C CYS A 463 38.64 -30.50 -27.63
N TYR A 464 38.95 -29.64 -28.60
CA TYR A 464 39.14 -28.17 -28.49
C TYR A 464 40.35 -27.68 -27.69
N HIS A 465 40.79 -28.42 -26.66
CA HIS A 465 41.91 -28.05 -25.79
C HIS A 465 43.25 -27.80 -26.52
N HIS A 466 43.45 -28.41 -27.70
CA HIS A 466 44.63 -28.20 -28.56
C HIS A 466 44.69 -26.80 -29.17
N SER A 467 43.54 -26.14 -29.34
CA SER A 467 43.45 -24.81 -29.95
C SER A 467 43.74 -23.68 -28.97
N LEU A 468 43.58 -23.94 -27.67
CA LEU A 468 43.68 -22.94 -26.62
C LEU A 468 45.12 -22.46 -26.46
N ASN A 469 45.30 -21.15 -26.58
CA ASN A 469 46.58 -20.52 -26.27
C ASN A 469 46.69 -20.28 -24.76
N TRP A 470 47.13 -21.30 -24.03
CA TRP A 470 47.28 -21.28 -22.57
C TRP A 470 48.22 -20.19 -22.05
N THR A 471 49.13 -19.67 -22.88
CA THR A 471 50.02 -18.55 -22.50
C THR A 471 49.26 -17.24 -22.23
N LYS A 472 48.05 -17.09 -22.78
CA LYS A 472 47.18 -15.94 -22.51
C LYS A 472 46.37 -16.07 -21.23
N VAL A 473 46.21 -17.30 -20.73
CA VAL A 473 45.38 -17.61 -19.55
C VAL A 473 46.25 -17.77 -18.31
N LEU A 474 47.37 -18.48 -18.40
CA LEU A 474 48.29 -18.68 -17.29
C LEU A 474 49.27 -17.49 -17.18
N ARG A 475 49.36 -16.87 -16.01
CA ARG A 475 50.36 -15.82 -15.74
C ARG A 475 51.76 -16.43 -15.54
N GLY A 476 52.77 -15.83 -16.17
CA GLY A 476 54.17 -16.23 -16.06
C GLY A 476 54.61 -17.29 -17.10
N PRO A 477 55.85 -17.81 -17.01
CA PRO A 477 56.40 -18.73 -18.01
C PRO A 477 55.67 -20.08 -18.00
N THR A 478 55.26 -20.56 -19.18
CA THR A 478 54.41 -21.75 -19.35
C THR A 478 55.15 -23.03 -19.74
N GLU A 479 56.42 -22.94 -20.16
CA GLU A 479 57.17 -24.01 -20.86
C GLU A 479 57.27 -25.35 -20.11
N GLU A 480 57.10 -25.38 -18.78
CA GLU A 480 57.11 -26.62 -17.97
C GLU A 480 55.84 -26.85 -17.12
N ARG A 481 54.84 -25.97 -17.26
CA ARG A 481 53.67 -25.90 -16.36
C ARG A 481 52.37 -26.44 -16.97
N LEU A 482 52.43 -26.94 -18.20
CA LEU A 482 51.31 -27.56 -18.92
C LEU A 482 51.54 -29.07 -19.07
N ASP A 483 50.66 -29.88 -18.48
CA ASP A 483 50.66 -31.34 -18.65
C ASP A 483 49.35 -31.79 -19.31
N ILE A 484 49.33 -31.74 -20.64
CA ILE A 484 48.17 -32.07 -21.47
C ILE A 484 48.51 -33.28 -22.33
N LYS A 485 48.01 -34.47 -21.96
CA LYS A 485 48.36 -35.74 -22.61
C LYS A 485 47.24 -36.78 -22.51
N HIS A 486 47.28 -37.82 -23.34
CA HIS A 486 46.29 -38.92 -23.32
C HIS A 486 44.82 -38.47 -23.42
N ASN A 487 44.56 -37.33 -24.07
CA ASN A 487 43.23 -36.90 -24.47
C ASN A 487 43.01 -37.23 -25.96
N ARG A 488 41.83 -36.91 -26.49
CA ARG A 488 41.54 -37.14 -27.91
C ARG A 488 42.49 -36.34 -28.81
N PRO A 489 43.22 -36.95 -29.76
CA PRO A 489 44.22 -36.25 -30.56
C PRO A 489 43.57 -35.29 -31.58
N ARG A 490 44.27 -34.20 -31.92
CA ARG A 490 43.77 -33.14 -32.83
C ARG A 490 43.25 -33.69 -34.15
N ARG A 491 43.97 -34.63 -34.77
CA ARG A 491 43.60 -35.24 -36.05
C ARG A 491 42.17 -35.78 -36.03
N ASP A 492 41.83 -36.53 -34.99
CA ASP A 492 40.53 -37.20 -34.89
C ASP A 492 39.42 -36.20 -34.54
N CYS A 493 39.72 -35.15 -33.76
CA CYS A 493 38.79 -34.06 -33.52
C CYS A 493 38.46 -33.29 -34.82
N VAL A 494 39.46 -32.97 -35.64
CA VAL A 494 39.27 -32.26 -36.91
C VAL A 494 38.48 -33.13 -37.91
N ALA A 495 38.76 -34.43 -37.98
CA ALA A 495 38.04 -35.36 -38.85
C ALA A 495 36.53 -35.42 -38.54
N GLU A 496 36.13 -35.21 -37.29
CA GLU A 496 34.72 -35.15 -36.86
C GLU A 496 34.13 -33.74 -36.86
N GLY A 497 34.84 -32.73 -37.39
CA GLY A 497 34.37 -31.33 -37.39
C GLY A 497 34.35 -30.66 -36.01
N LYS A 498 35.02 -31.24 -35.00
CA LYS A 498 35.14 -30.66 -33.64
C LYS A 498 36.25 -29.61 -33.59
N VAL A 499 36.01 -28.49 -34.27
CA VAL A 499 36.91 -27.34 -34.40
C VAL A 499 36.26 -26.06 -33.92
N CYS A 500 37.06 -25.04 -33.62
CA CYS A 500 36.54 -23.74 -33.17
C CYS A 500 35.69 -23.05 -34.24
N ASP A 501 34.79 -22.20 -33.78
CA ASP A 501 33.97 -21.35 -34.65
C ASP A 501 34.85 -20.40 -35.48
N PRO A 502 34.51 -20.12 -36.76
CA PRO A 502 35.26 -19.17 -37.60
C PRO A 502 35.39 -17.75 -37.03
N LEU A 503 34.50 -17.35 -36.12
CA LEU A 503 34.54 -16.05 -35.45
C LEU A 503 35.53 -15.99 -34.28
N CYS A 504 36.10 -17.13 -33.86
CA CYS A 504 37.14 -17.17 -32.85
C CYS A 504 38.48 -16.66 -33.38
N SER A 505 39.22 -15.94 -32.54
CA SER A 505 40.60 -15.55 -32.83
C SER A 505 41.58 -16.73 -32.79
N SER A 506 42.85 -16.47 -33.09
CA SER A 506 43.96 -17.43 -32.93
C SER A 506 44.21 -17.85 -31.47
N GLY A 507 43.49 -17.28 -30.49
CA GLY A 507 43.53 -17.72 -29.09
C GLY A 507 42.85 -19.07 -28.83
N GLY A 508 42.07 -19.58 -29.77
CA GLY A 508 41.35 -20.86 -29.64
C GLY A 508 39.98 -20.72 -28.96
N CYS A 509 39.43 -21.87 -28.56
CA CYS A 509 38.09 -21.96 -27.98
C CYS A 509 37.97 -23.04 -26.90
N TRP A 510 37.03 -22.85 -25.99
CA TRP A 510 36.67 -23.76 -24.90
C TRP A 510 35.72 -24.89 -25.32
N GLY A 511 35.14 -24.80 -26.51
CA GLY A 511 34.12 -25.69 -27.05
C GLY A 511 33.58 -25.20 -28.39
N PRO A 512 32.48 -25.81 -28.91
CA PRO A 512 31.87 -25.41 -30.17
C PRO A 512 31.05 -24.11 -30.05
N GLY A 513 30.92 -23.41 -31.17
CA GLY A 513 30.07 -22.22 -31.33
C GLY A 513 30.75 -20.89 -30.93
N PRO A 514 30.16 -19.75 -31.32
CA PRO A 514 30.79 -18.43 -31.20
C PRO A 514 30.85 -17.89 -29.76
N GLY A 515 30.10 -18.49 -28.83
CA GLY A 515 30.13 -18.14 -27.40
C GLY A 515 31.20 -18.86 -26.58
N GLN A 516 32.01 -19.72 -27.22
CA GLN A 516 33.07 -20.48 -26.55
C GLN A 516 34.48 -20.00 -26.95
N CYS A 517 34.60 -18.92 -27.72
CA CYS A 517 35.88 -18.36 -28.11
C CYS A 517 36.62 -17.79 -26.90
N LEU A 518 37.95 -17.92 -26.87
CA LEU A 518 38.77 -17.24 -25.86
C LEU A 518 38.77 -15.72 -26.06
N SER A 519 38.74 -15.30 -27.33
CA SER A 519 38.64 -13.91 -27.76
C SER A 519 38.07 -13.87 -29.18
N CYS A 520 37.25 -12.87 -29.46
CA CYS A 520 36.59 -12.70 -30.76
C CYS A 520 37.53 -12.09 -31.79
N ARG A 521 37.38 -12.51 -33.05
CA ARG A 521 38.14 -11.96 -34.17
C ARG A 521 37.68 -10.54 -34.55
N ASN A 522 36.36 -10.31 -34.48
CA ASN A 522 35.73 -9.05 -34.81
C ASN A 522 35.18 -8.39 -33.53
N TYR A 523 33.90 -8.65 -33.21
CA TYR A 523 33.23 -8.03 -32.05
C TYR A 523 32.66 -9.09 -31.09
N SER A 524 32.42 -8.69 -29.84
CA SER A 524 31.76 -9.49 -28.81
C SER A 524 30.43 -8.85 -28.41
N ARG A 525 29.36 -9.64 -28.39
CA ARG A 525 28.05 -9.26 -27.83
C ARG A 525 27.74 -10.16 -26.65
N GLY A 526 27.86 -9.64 -25.42
CA GLY A 526 27.59 -10.42 -24.21
C GLY A 526 28.44 -11.70 -24.09
N GLY A 527 29.66 -11.69 -24.63
CA GLY A 527 30.57 -12.85 -24.67
C GLY A 527 30.37 -13.79 -25.86
N VAL A 528 29.47 -13.49 -26.79
CA VAL A 528 29.31 -14.22 -28.05
C VAL A 528 29.96 -13.45 -29.18
N CYS A 529 30.83 -14.10 -29.95
CA CYS A 529 31.48 -13.46 -31.08
C CYS A 529 30.51 -13.21 -32.23
N VAL A 530 30.52 -12.00 -32.77
CA VAL A 530 29.67 -11.56 -33.88
C VAL A 530 30.51 -10.85 -34.95
N THR A 531 30.00 -10.83 -36.18
CA THR A 531 30.71 -10.22 -37.31
C THR A 531 30.74 -8.70 -37.24
N HIS A 532 29.63 -8.09 -36.81
CA HIS A 532 29.42 -6.65 -36.62
C HIS A 532 28.43 -6.43 -35.47
N CYS A 533 28.52 -5.28 -34.80
CA CYS A 533 27.45 -4.79 -33.93
C CYS A 533 26.32 -4.19 -34.78
N ASN A 534 25.16 -3.98 -34.17
CA ASN A 534 23.98 -3.40 -34.81
C ASN A 534 24.09 -1.87 -34.97
N PHE A 535 25.08 -1.43 -35.76
CA PHE A 535 25.40 0.00 -35.95
C PHE A 535 24.33 0.73 -36.77
N LEU A 536 23.99 0.18 -37.94
CA LEU A 536 23.15 0.79 -38.96
C LEU A 536 21.81 0.07 -39.17
N ASN A 537 21.68 -1.14 -38.64
CA ASN A 537 20.55 -2.04 -38.77
C ASN A 537 20.52 -3.05 -37.61
N GLY A 538 19.35 -3.63 -37.32
CA GLY A 538 19.15 -4.61 -36.25
C GLY A 538 18.61 -4.02 -34.96
N GLU A 539 18.04 -4.89 -34.13
CA GLU A 539 17.51 -4.56 -32.80
C GLU A 539 18.17 -5.44 -31.73
N PRO A 540 18.61 -4.89 -30.59
CA PRO A 540 18.69 -3.46 -30.28
C PRO A 540 19.80 -2.75 -31.09
N ARG A 541 19.73 -1.42 -31.23
CA ARG A 541 20.81 -0.61 -31.82
C ARG A 541 22.01 -0.53 -30.88
N GLU A 542 23.21 -0.57 -31.45
CA GLU A 542 24.45 -0.73 -30.70
C GLU A 542 25.54 0.24 -31.16
N PHE A 543 26.46 0.54 -30.25
CA PHE A 543 27.77 1.14 -30.54
C PHE A 543 28.87 0.17 -30.08
N ALA A 544 30.10 0.41 -30.53
CA ALA A 544 31.24 -0.42 -30.14
C ALA A 544 32.27 0.37 -29.34
N HIS A 545 32.77 -0.26 -28.29
CA HIS A 545 33.91 0.22 -27.51
C HIS A 545 34.85 -0.96 -27.25
N GLU A 546 36.14 -0.83 -27.56
CA GLU A 546 37.13 -1.91 -27.41
C GLU A 546 36.72 -3.26 -28.03
N ALA A 547 36.08 -3.23 -29.21
CA ALA A 547 35.55 -4.41 -29.92
C ALA A 547 34.43 -5.17 -29.16
N GLU A 548 33.77 -4.53 -28.21
CA GLU A 548 32.57 -5.02 -27.53
C GLU A 548 31.34 -4.19 -27.95
N CYS A 549 30.23 -4.88 -28.22
CA CYS A 549 28.97 -4.27 -28.62
C CYS A 549 28.15 -3.91 -27.39
N PHE A 550 27.82 -2.63 -27.25
CA PHE A 550 26.96 -2.11 -26.20
C PHE A 550 25.69 -1.52 -26.83
N SER A 551 24.54 -1.78 -26.21
CA SER A 551 23.28 -1.20 -26.66
C SER A 551 23.26 0.32 -26.45
N CYS A 552 22.69 1.05 -27.40
CA CYS A 552 22.35 2.47 -27.23
C CYS A 552 21.34 2.65 -26.09
N HIS A 553 21.30 3.87 -25.52
CA HIS A 553 20.29 4.22 -24.52
C HIS A 553 18.86 4.04 -25.11
N PRO A 554 17.87 3.55 -24.33
CA PRO A 554 16.51 3.32 -24.82
C PRO A 554 15.81 4.56 -25.39
N GLU A 555 16.24 5.76 -24.97
CA GLU A 555 15.71 7.04 -25.46
C GLU A 555 16.33 7.51 -26.78
N CYS A 556 17.25 6.75 -27.37
CA CYS A 556 17.81 7.07 -28.69
C CYS A 556 16.88 6.56 -29.80
N GLN A 557 16.48 7.45 -30.71
CA GLN A 557 15.68 7.09 -31.88
C GLN A 557 16.52 6.23 -32.84
N PRO A 558 16.06 5.03 -33.27
CA PRO A 558 16.78 4.22 -34.24
C PRO A 558 16.99 4.95 -35.56
N MET A 559 18.25 5.12 -35.98
CA MET A 559 18.62 5.83 -37.19
C MET A 559 18.94 4.86 -38.34
N GLU A 560 18.36 5.09 -39.52
CA GLU A 560 18.67 4.33 -40.72
C GLU A 560 19.87 4.95 -41.47
N GLY A 561 20.85 4.14 -41.84
CA GLY A 561 22.01 4.58 -42.63
C GLY A 561 23.07 5.41 -41.88
N THR A 562 22.88 5.70 -40.59
CA THR A 562 23.87 6.36 -39.72
C THR A 562 23.85 5.76 -38.31
N ALA A 563 24.89 6.02 -37.51
CA ALA A 563 24.97 5.54 -36.14
C ALA A 563 23.85 6.16 -35.26
N THR A 564 23.19 5.32 -34.46
CA THR A 564 22.10 5.75 -33.56
C THR A 564 22.62 6.45 -32.30
N CYS A 565 23.77 6.00 -31.78
CA CYS A 565 24.45 6.59 -30.64
C CYS A 565 25.96 6.45 -30.78
N ASN A 566 26.73 7.22 -30.00
CA ASN A 566 28.18 7.09 -29.89
C ASN A 566 28.66 6.72 -28.47
N GLY A 567 27.73 6.44 -27.56
CA GLY A 567 27.98 6.04 -26.18
C GLY A 567 26.75 5.41 -25.53
N SER A 568 26.86 5.08 -24.24
CA SER A 568 25.79 4.44 -23.47
C SER A 568 24.82 5.44 -22.83
N GLY A 569 25.21 6.71 -22.70
CA GLY A 569 24.42 7.77 -22.06
C GLY A 569 23.29 8.30 -22.94
N SER A 570 22.26 8.86 -22.32
CA SER A 570 21.12 9.47 -23.03
C SER A 570 21.46 10.78 -23.76
N ASP A 571 22.63 11.36 -23.47
CA ASP A 571 23.23 12.52 -24.12
C ASP A 571 24.02 12.19 -25.40
N THR A 572 24.34 10.91 -25.59
CA THR A 572 25.12 10.43 -26.75
C THR A 572 24.26 9.96 -27.93
N CYS A 573 22.95 10.15 -27.86
CA CYS A 573 22.01 9.83 -28.92
C CYS A 573 22.16 10.80 -30.10
N ALA A 574 22.09 10.29 -31.33
CA ALA A 574 22.01 11.14 -32.52
C ALA A 574 20.71 11.96 -32.55
N GLN A 575 19.58 11.32 -32.17
CA GLN A 575 18.27 11.95 -32.04
C GLN A 575 17.48 11.28 -30.90
N CYS A 576 16.65 12.05 -30.20
CA CYS A 576 15.82 11.55 -29.10
C CYS A 576 14.53 10.92 -29.63
N ALA A 577 14.12 9.79 -29.06
CA ALA A 577 12.89 9.11 -29.42
C ALA A 577 11.63 9.85 -28.92
N HIS A 578 11.70 10.43 -27.71
CA HIS A 578 10.60 11.14 -27.08
C HIS A 578 10.88 12.64 -26.95
N PHE A 579 11.53 13.06 -25.86
CA PHE A 579 11.81 14.46 -25.55
C PHE A 579 13.29 14.71 -25.29
N ARG A 580 13.70 15.99 -25.35
CA ARG A 580 15.07 16.42 -25.03
C ARG A 580 15.05 17.43 -23.88
N ASP A 581 15.72 17.10 -22.78
CA ASP A 581 15.96 18.02 -21.66
C ASP A 581 17.44 18.44 -21.61
N GLY A 582 17.73 19.63 -22.13
CA GLY A 582 19.12 20.06 -22.31
C GLY A 582 19.87 19.12 -23.26
N PRO A 583 21.00 18.52 -22.87
CA PRO A 583 21.72 17.55 -23.69
C PRO A 583 21.10 16.15 -23.67
N HIS A 584 20.23 15.83 -22.72
CA HIS A 584 19.76 14.45 -22.46
C HIS A 584 18.45 14.13 -23.19
N CYS A 585 18.36 12.95 -23.79
CA CYS A 585 17.08 12.38 -24.24
C CYS A 585 16.32 11.76 -23.07
N VAL A 586 15.05 12.13 -22.91
CA VAL A 586 14.20 11.74 -21.77
C VAL A 586 12.83 11.26 -22.22
N SER A 587 12.25 10.31 -21.48
CA SER A 587 10.90 9.77 -21.74
C SER A 587 9.79 10.77 -21.46
N SER A 588 10.03 11.72 -20.54
CA SER A 588 9.12 12.82 -20.20
C SER A 588 9.89 14.01 -19.65
N CYS A 589 9.37 15.21 -19.84
CA CYS A 589 9.97 16.41 -19.28
C CYS A 589 9.87 16.43 -17.74
N PRO A 590 10.89 16.97 -17.02
CA PRO A 590 10.87 17.05 -15.57
C PRO A 590 9.59 17.71 -15.03
N HIS A 591 8.83 16.97 -14.23
CA HIS A 591 7.56 17.42 -13.68
C HIS A 591 7.47 17.08 -12.19
N GLY A 592 7.70 18.07 -11.33
CA GLY A 592 7.69 17.90 -9.87
C GLY A 592 8.99 17.33 -9.30
N VAL A 593 10.07 17.30 -10.09
CA VAL A 593 11.40 16.86 -9.64
C VAL A 593 11.97 17.92 -8.70
N LEU A 594 12.45 17.55 -7.52
CA LEU A 594 12.97 18.50 -6.55
C LEU A 594 14.29 19.12 -7.05
N GLY A 595 14.29 20.45 -7.20
CA GLY A 595 15.49 21.28 -7.37
C GLY A 595 15.89 21.95 -6.05
N ALA A 596 17.04 22.62 -6.04
CA ALA A 596 17.61 23.23 -4.83
C ALA A 596 16.71 24.30 -4.18
N LYS A 597 15.81 24.93 -4.95
CA LYS A 597 14.88 25.98 -4.50
C LYS A 597 13.41 25.55 -4.58
N GLY A 598 13.13 24.26 -4.68
CA GLY A 598 11.77 23.71 -4.83
C GLY A 598 11.58 22.89 -6.11
N PRO A 599 10.36 22.42 -6.38
CA PRO A 599 10.08 21.54 -7.50
C PRO A 599 10.30 22.23 -8.85
N ILE A 600 10.81 21.46 -9.80
CA ILE A 600 11.06 21.83 -11.18
C ILE A 600 9.93 21.30 -12.04
N TYR A 601 9.31 22.20 -12.80
CA TYR A 601 8.30 21.88 -13.78
C TYR A 601 8.74 22.38 -15.15
N LYS A 602 8.70 21.48 -16.13
CA LYS A 602 8.95 21.75 -17.54
C LYS A 602 7.81 21.20 -18.39
N TYR A 603 7.61 21.79 -19.55
CA TYR A 603 6.67 21.35 -20.56
C TYR A 603 7.41 21.13 -21.90
N PRO A 604 6.97 20.18 -22.74
CA PRO A 604 7.57 19.98 -24.06
C PRO A 604 7.08 21.06 -25.04
N ASP A 605 7.99 21.62 -25.83
CA ASP A 605 7.64 22.49 -26.96
C ASP A 605 7.30 21.69 -28.24
N VAL A 606 7.07 22.40 -29.35
CA VAL A 606 6.67 21.79 -30.64
C VAL A 606 7.78 20.90 -31.22
N GLN A 607 9.03 21.09 -30.79
CA GLN A 607 10.19 20.28 -31.18
C GLN A 607 10.49 19.19 -30.15
N ASN A 608 9.60 18.94 -29.19
CA ASN A 608 9.77 18.02 -28.06
C ASN A 608 10.96 18.38 -27.16
N GLU A 609 11.37 19.66 -27.09
CA GLU A 609 12.38 20.15 -26.16
C GLU A 609 11.72 20.61 -24.85
N CYS A 610 12.29 20.24 -23.71
CA CYS A 610 11.73 20.55 -22.40
C CYS A 610 12.05 21.99 -21.98
N ARG A 611 11.05 22.87 -22.06
CA ARG A 611 11.12 24.28 -21.65
C ARG A 611 10.59 24.47 -20.22
N PRO A 612 11.15 25.40 -19.43
CA PRO A 612 10.70 25.64 -18.07
C PRO A 612 9.29 26.26 -18.03
N CYS A 613 8.49 25.84 -17.06
CA CYS A 613 7.22 26.50 -16.73
C CYS A 613 7.46 27.90 -16.14
N HIS A 614 6.42 28.74 -16.18
CA HIS A 614 6.39 30.01 -15.46
C HIS A 614 6.59 29.80 -13.94
N GLU A 615 7.30 30.70 -13.26
CA GLU A 615 7.72 30.53 -11.84
C GLU A 615 6.54 30.35 -10.87
N ASN A 616 5.40 30.97 -11.16
CA ASN A 616 4.16 30.85 -10.38
C ASN A 616 3.40 29.52 -10.60
N CYS A 617 3.80 28.67 -11.54
CA CYS A 617 3.15 27.38 -11.77
C CYS A 617 3.65 26.32 -10.76
N THR A 618 3.12 26.35 -9.54
CA THR A 618 3.53 25.44 -8.45
C THR A 618 3.02 24.00 -8.61
N GLN A 619 2.12 23.75 -9.55
CA GLN A 619 1.55 22.42 -9.86
C GLN A 619 1.89 21.96 -11.29
N GLY A 620 2.79 22.66 -11.98
CA GLY A 620 3.14 22.42 -13.38
C GLY A 620 2.34 23.25 -14.39
N CYS A 621 2.66 23.08 -15.68
CA CYS A 621 2.10 23.89 -16.76
C CYS A 621 1.93 23.06 -18.06
N LYS A 622 1.15 23.59 -19.01
CA LYS A 622 1.06 23.09 -20.38
C LYS A 622 1.90 23.88 -21.40
N GLY A 623 2.35 25.07 -21.02
CA GLY A 623 2.97 26.05 -21.89
C GLY A 623 3.78 27.09 -21.09
N PRO A 624 4.39 28.07 -21.77
CA PRO A 624 5.29 29.03 -21.14
C PRO A 624 4.58 30.07 -20.28
N GLU A 625 3.30 30.33 -20.53
CA GLU A 625 2.62 31.48 -19.95
C GLU A 625 1.93 31.14 -18.63
N LEU A 626 1.63 32.17 -17.84
CA LEU A 626 0.93 32.02 -16.57
C LEU A 626 -0.45 31.36 -16.75
N GLN A 627 -1.14 31.65 -17.86
CA GLN A 627 -2.45 31.05 -18.20
C GLN A 627 -2.37 29.53 -18.42
N ASP A 628 -1.18 29.02 -18.72
CA ASP A 628 -0.95 27.59 -18.97
C ASP A 628 -0.67 26.80 -17.68
N CYS A 629 -0.61 27.46 -16.51
CA CYS A 629 -0.44 26.77 -15.24
C CYS A 629 -1.62 25.81 -14.98
N LEU A 630 -1.29 24.58 -14.60
CA LEU A 630 -2.28 23.61 -14.13
C LEU A 630 -2.87 24.10 -12.81
N GLY A 631 -4.20 24.10 -12.69
CA GLY A 631 -4.92 24.58 -11.50
C GLY A 631 -5.42 26.04 -11.55
N GLN A 632 -5.19 26.78 -12.64
CA GLN A 632 -5.63 28.19 -12.78
C GLN A 632 -7.02 28.41 -13.40
N THR A 633 -7.92 27.41 -13.42
CA THR A 633 -9.32 27.62 -13.85
C THR A 633 -10.14 28.59 -12.96
N LEU A 634 -9.55 29.16 -11.90
CA LEU A 634 -10.25 30.09 -11.00
C LEU A 634 -9.77 31.56 -10.99
N VAL A 635 -8.76 31.97 -11.77
CA VAL A 635 -8.18 33.34 -11.63
C VAL A 635 -8.34 34.22 -12.88
N LEU A 636 -8.73 33.67 -14.04
CA LEU A 636 -8.87 34.45 -15.28
C LEU A 636 -10.22 35.21 -15.44
N ILE A 637 -10.91 35.55 -14.35
CA ILE A 637 -12.08 36.47 -14.35
C ILE A 637 -11.70 37.85 -13.73
N GLY A 638 -10.45 38.02 -13.28
CA GLY A 638 -10.08 39.10 -12.35
C GLY A 638 -9.48 40.39 -12.93
N LYS A 639 -9.45 40.65 -14.24
CA LYS A 639 -8.79 41.86 -14.79
C LYS A 639 -9.49 42.51 -16.00
N THR A 640 -10.76 42.92 -15.87
CA THR A 640 -11.39 43.86 -16.82
C THR A 640 -12.40 44.85 -16.21
N HIS A 641 -12.49 45.00 -14.87
CA HIS A 641 -13.56 45.79 -14.24
C HIS A 641 -13.10 46.78 -13.16
N LEU A 642 -12.09 47.62 -13.42
CA LEU A 642 -11.76 48.73 -12.50
C LEU A 642 -12.17 50.12 -13.02
N THR A 643 -12.57 50.28 -14.27
CA THR A 643 -12.96 51.59 -14.84
C THR A 643 -14.47 51.79 -15.00
N MET A 644 -15.29 50.74 -14.87
CA MET A 644 -16.76 50.79 -15.04
C MET A 644 -17.53 50.67 -13.71
N ALA A 645 -16.88 50.84 -12.56
CA ALA A 645 -17.51 50.61 -11.26
C ALA A 645 -18.22 51.85 -10.68
N LEU A 646 -17.76 53.07 -10.98
CA LEU A 646 -18.25 54.27 -10.27
C LEU A 646 -19.60 54.80 -10.78
N THR A 647 -19.97 54.58 -12.03
CA THR A 647 -21.24 55.06 -12.60
C THR A 647 -22.41 54.08 -12.37
N VAL A 648 -22.13 52.79 -12.18
CA VAL A 648 -23.15 51.75 -12.00
C VAL A 648 -23.67 51.69 -10.56
N ILE A 649 -22.85 52.08 -9.57
CA ILE A 649 -23.21 52.02 -8.14
C ILE A 649 -24.40 52.94 -7.81
N ALA A 650 -24.48 54.14 -8.40
CA ALA A 650 -25.57 55.07 -8.16
C ALA A 650 -26.92 54.57 -8.76
N GLY A 651 -26.89 53.91 -9.92
CA GLY A 651 -28.07 53.33 -10.55
C GLY A 651 -28.57 52.06 -9.84
N LEU A 652 -27.65 51.25 -9.31
CA LEU A 652 -27.99 50.00 -8.62
C LEU A 652 -28.69 50.22 -7.27
N VAL A 653 -28.42 51.33 -6.56
CA VAL A 653 -29.06 51.61 -5.26
C VAL A 653 -30.57 51.85 -5.40
N VAL A 654 -30.98 52.55 -6.47
CA VAL A 654 -32.40 52.82 -6.75
C VAL A 654 -33.14 51.55 -7.16
N ILE A 655 -32.48 50.69 -7.95
CA ILE A 655 -33.03 49.39 -8.38
C ILE A 655 -33.10 48.39 -7.20
N PHE A 656 -32.13 48.42 -6.27
CA PHE A 656 -32.12 47.56 -5.08
C PHE A 656 -33.26 47.87 -4.09
N MET A 657 -33.73 49.12 -4.01
CA MET A 657 -34.87 49.45 -3.15
C MET A 657 -36.19 48.92 -3.74
N MET A 658 -36.37 48.99 -5.06
CA MET A 658 -37.55 48.44 -5.76
C MET A 658 -37.53 46.89 -5.79
N LEU A 659 -36.35 46.28 -5.98
CA LEU A 659 -36.16 44.83 -5.88
C LEU A 659 -36.24 44.32 -4.44
N GLY A 660 -35.86 45.12 -3.44
CA GLY A 660 -36.00 44.78 -2.02
C GLY A 660 -37.45 44.68 -1.58
N GLY A 661 -38.32 45.62 -2.00
CA GLY A 661 -39.75 45.57 -1.72
C GLY A 661 -40.44 44.36 -2.35
N THR A 662 -40.12 44.05 -3.61
CA THR A 662 -40.63 42.87 -4.31
C THR A 662 -40.03 41.57 -3.76
N PHE A 663 -38.75 41.54 -3.37
CA PHE A 663 -38.11 40.39 -2.74
C PHE A 663 -38.68 40.10 -1.36
N LEU A 664 -39.02 41.10 -0.54
CA LEU A 664 -39.67 40.88 0.76
C LEU A 664 -41.10 40.36 0.59
N TYR A 665 -41.85 40.86 -0.39
CA TYR A 665 -43.17 40.33 -0.76
C TYR A 665 -43.08 38.86 -1.27
N TRP A 666 -42.13 38.56 -2.15
CA TRP A 666 -41.88 37.19 -2.65
C TRP A 666 -41.29 36.26 -1.60
N ARG A 667 -40.43 36.74 -0.69
CA ARG A 667 -39.84 35.99 0.42
C ARG A 667 -40.91 35.64 1.46
N GLY A 668 -41.86 36.55 1.74
CA GLY A 668 -43.04 36.27 2.55
C GLY A 668 -43.89 35.14 1.96
N ARG A 669 -44.21 35.23 0.66
CA ARG A 669 -44.97 34.20 -0.08
C ARG A 669 -44.23 32.85 -0.16
N ARG A 670 -42.91 32.87 -0.35
CA ARG A 670 -42.05 31.66 -0.47
C ARG A 670 -41.80 30.98 0.88
N ILE A 671 -41.76 31.74 1.98
CA ILE A 671 -41.69 31.21 3.35
C ILE A 671 -43.04 30.58 3.76
N GLN A 672 -44.17 31.19 3.40
CA GLN A 672 -45.50 30.58 3.63
C GLN A 672 -45.63 29.22 2.91
N ASN A 673 -45.27 29.15 1.62
CA ASN A 673 -45.36 27.90 0.83
C ASN A 673 -44.39 26.81 1.33
N LYS A 674 -43.15 27.16 1.73
CA LYS A 674 -42.19 26.19 2.32
C LYS A 674 -42.61 25.72 3.72
N ARG A 675 -43.29 26.56 4.52
CA ARG A 675 -43.80 26.19 5.86
C ARG A 675 -45.09 25.37 5.78
N ALA A 676 -45.94 25.59 4.78
CA ALA A 676 -47.13 24.76 4.54
C ALA A 676 -46.76 23.38 3.97
N MET A 677 -45.83 23.31 3.02
CA MET A 677 -45.38 22.04 2.45
C MET A 677 -44.69 21.13 3.48
N ARG A 678 -43.92 21.69 4.44
CA ARG A 678 -43.37 20.91 5.58
C ARG A 678 -44.43 20.47 6.58
N ARG A 679 -45.46 21.29 6.85
CA ARG A 679 -46.59 20.90 7.72
C ARG A 679 -47.29 19.61 7.25
N TYR A 680 -47.55 19.49 5.94
CA TYR A 680 -48.22 18.31 5.38
C TYR A 680 -47.32 17.09 5.14
N LEU A 681 -46.00 17.27 5.02
CA LEU A 681 -45.05 16.17 4.79
C LEU A 681 -44.34 15.65 6.04
N GLU A 682 -44.24 16.43 7.14
CA GLU A 682 -43.44 16.07 8.33
C GLU A 682 -44.24 15.96 9.66
N ARG A 683 -45.53 16.30 9.74
CA ARG A 683 -46.28 16.23 11.02
C ARG A 683 -47.65 15.55 10.89
N GLY A 684 -47.82 14.43 11.58
CA GLY A 684 -49.10 13.75 11.77
C GLY A 684 -49.96 14.43 12.83
N GLU A 685 -50.72 15.43 12.43
CA GLU A 685 -51.81 15.98 13.25
C GLU A 685 -53.16 15.85 12.52
N SER A 686 -54.14 15.37 13.31
CA SER A 686 -55.55 15.10 13.07
C SER A 686 -55.94 14.03 12.04
N ILE A 687 -56.19 12.82 12.53
CA ILE A 687 -57.29 11.98 12.04
C ILE A 687 -58.18 11.75 13.26
N GLU A 688 -59.45 12.14 13.18
CA GLU A 688 -60.45 11.83 14.21
C GLU A 688 -60.52 10.31 14.42
N PRO A 689 -60.53 9.82 15.67
CA PRO A 689 -60.71 8.40 15.93
C PRO A 689 -62.15 7.99 15.59
N LEU A 690 -62.28 6.92 14.81
CA LEU A 690 -63.51 6.14 14.80
C LEU A 690 -63.52 5.28 16.08
N ASP A 691 -64.36 5.69 17.03
CA ASP A 691 -64.82 4.99 18.25
C ASP A 691 -63.81 4.81 19.41
N PRO A 692 -64.20 5.04 20.70
CA PRO A 692 -63.31 5.03 21.86
C PRO A 692 -63.25 3.67 22.55
N SER A 693 -63.03 2.60 21.81
CA SER A 693 -62.76 1.28 22.40
C SER A 693 -61.95 0.41 21.45
N GLU A 694 -60.63 0.57 21.47
CA GLU A 694 -59.62 -0.50 21.45
C GLU A 694 -58.24 0.08 21.12
N LYS A 695 -57.18 -0.52 21.69
CA LYS A 695 -55.78 -0.15 21.42
C LYS A 695 -55.44 -0.50 19.96
N ALA A 696 -55.62 0.42 19.02
CA ALA A 696 -55.31 0.21 17.61
C ALA A 696 -54.09 1.03 17.16
N ASN A 697 -53.24 0.39 16.35
CA ASN A 697 -52.01 0.91 15.77
C ASN A 697 -52.22 2.26 15.07
N LYS A 698 -51.29 3.19 15.27
CA LYS A 698 -51.35 4.55 14.71
C LYS A 698 -51.17 4.51 13.19
N VAL A 699 -52.26 4.55 12.43
CA VAL A 699 -52.23 4.62 10.95
C VAL A 699 -51.78 6.02 10.52
N LEU A 700 -50.77 6.09 9.65
CA LEU A 700 -50.12 7.34 9.23
C LEU A 700 -50.67 7.92 7.91
N ALA A 701 -51.47 7.14 7.19
CA ALA A 701 -52.06 7.49 5.91
C ALA A 701 -53.47 8.10 6.06
N ARG A 702 -53.78 9.13 5.26
CA ARG A 702 -55.08 9.84 5.26
C ARG A 702 -56.08 9.22 4.28
N ILE A 703 -57.38 9.34 4.55
CA ILE A 703 -58.42 9.06 3.55
C ILE A 703 -58.72 10.35 2.75
N PHE A 704 -58.53 10.31 1.43
CA PHE A 704 -58.77 11.42 0.51
C PHE A 704 -60.16 11.34 -0.11
N LYS A 705 -60.75 12.50 -0.43
CA LYS A 705 -61.89 12.60 -1.33
C LYS A 705 -61.39 12.72 -2.78
N GLU A 706 -62.15 12.21 -3.75
CA GLU A 706 -61.77 12.28 -5.16
C GLU A 706 -61.59 13.72 -5.66
N THR A 707 -62.31 14.69 -5.07
CA THR A 707 -62.20 16.13 -5.36
C THR A 707 -60.89 16.77 -4.92
N GLU A 708 -60.16 16.18 -3.97
CA GLU A 708 -58.88 16.69 -3.45
C GLU A 708 -57.69 16.29 -4.35
N LEU A 709 -57.89 15.31 -5.24
CA LEU A 709 -56.83 14.72 -6.05
C LEU A 709 -57.04 14.99 -7.54
N ARG A 710 -56.04 15.61 -8.17
CA ARG A 710 -56.05 15.84 -9.62
C ARG A 710 -54.96 15.02 -10.29
N LYS A 711 -55.36 14.03 -11.09
CA LYS A 711 -54.47 13.27 -11.99
C LYS A 711 -53.99 14.18 -13.13
N LEU A 712 -52.70 14.15 -13.43
CA LEU A 712 -52.09 14.90 -14.54
C LEU A 712 -51.66 13.94 -15.66
N LYS A 713 -50.42 13.44 -15.61
CA LYS A 713 -49.81 12.61 -16.67
C LYS A 713 -49.57 11.20 -16.16
N VAL A 714 -49.82 10.19 -17.00
CA VAL A 714 -49.43 8.79 -16.74
C VAL A 714 -47.90 8.68 -16.67
N LEU A 715 -47.40 8.09 -15.59
CA LEU A 715 -45.98 7.79 -15.37
C LEU A 715 -45.63 6.35 -15.76
N GLY A 716 -46.56 5.41 -15.56
CA GLY A 716 -46.40 4.01 -15.93
C GLY A 716 -47.68 3.22 -15.71
N SER A 717 -47.82 2.09 -16.42
CA SER A 717 -48.93 1.15 -16.27
C SER A 717 -48.39 -0.27 -16.15
N GLY A 718 -48.91 -1.03 -15.18
CA GLY A 718 -48.45 -2.38 -14.86
C GLY A 718 -49.59 -3.28 -14.43
N VAL A 719 -49.24 -4.50 -14.00
CA VAL A 719 -50.24 -5.54 -13.61
C VAL A 719 -51.10 -5.09 -12.43
N PHE A 720 -50.55 -4.25 -11.56
CA PHE A 720 -51.23 -3.70 -10.38
C PHE A 720 -51.87 -2.32 -10.63
N GLY A 721 -52.14 -1.96 -11.89
CA GLY A 721 -52.82 -0.71 -12.26
C GLY A 721 -51.91 0.40 -12.80
N THR A 722 -52.47 1.62 -12.88
CA THR A 722 -51.86 2.74 -13.59
C THR A 722 -51.42 3.86 -12.64
N VAL A 723 -50.15 4.27 -12.73
CA VAL A 723 -49.55 5.32 -11.91
C VAL A 723 -49.56 6.66 -12.66
N HIS A 724 -50.12 7.68 -12.01
CA HIS A 724 -50.20 9.04 -12.52
C HIS A 724 -49.37 9.99 -11.66
N LYS A 725 -48.70 10.95 -12.30
CA LYS A 725 -48.29 12.18 -11.63
C LYS A 725 -49.55 12.98 -11.34
N GLY A 726 -49.72 13.43 -10.11
CA GLY A 726 -50.90 14.17 -9.68
C GLY A 726 -50.55 15.36 -8.80
N VAL A 727 -51.60 16.09 -8.43
CA VAL A 727 -51.53 17.18 -7.47
C VAL A 727 -52.61 16.93 -6.43
N TRP A 728 -52.21 16.95 -5.16
CA TRP A 728 -53.11 17.03 -4.03
C TRP A 728 -53.34 18.50 -3.67
N ILE A 729 -54.61 18.89 -3.58
CA ILE A 729 -55.06 20.22 -3.18
C ILE A 729 -55.93 20.04 -1.92
N PRO A 730 -55.40 20.37 -0.72
CA PRO A 730 -56.18 20.27 0.51
C PRO A 730 -57.44 21.14 0.48
N GLU A 731 -58.56 20.62 0.97
CA GLU A 731 -59.84 21.35 1.04
C GLU A 731 -59.66 22.66 1.84
N GLY A 732 -60.00 23.81 1.22
CA GLY A 732 -59.86 25.14 1.83
C GLY A 732 -58.48 25.81 1.67
N GLU A 733 -57.48 25.15 1.08
CA GLU A 733 -56.17 25.75 0.81
C GLU A 733 -55.84 25.83 -0.70
N SER A 734 -55.21 26.92 -1.14
CA SER A 734 -54.80 27.10 -2.55
C SER A 734 -53.46 26.41 -2.91
N ILE A 735 -52.97 25.50 -2.06
CA ILE A 735 -51.63 24.92 -2.15
C ILE A 735 -51.67 23.62 -2.97
N LYS A 736 -50.72 23.49 -3.90
CA LYS A 736 -50.61 22.35 -4.83
C LYS A 736 -49.43 21.47 -4.43
N ILE A 737 -49.70 20.28 -3.90
CA ILE A 737 -48.67 19.33 -3.44
C ILE A 737 -48.47 18.26 -4.53
N PRO A 738 -47.25 18.07 -5.06
CA PRO A 738 -46.99 17.05 -6.08
C PRO A 738 -47.01 15.65 -5.47
N VAL A 739 -47.84 14.77 -6.03
CA VAL A 739 -48.05 13.39 -5.55
C VAL A 739 -47.99 12.39 -6.70
N CYS A 740 -47.77 11.13 -6.37
CA CYS A 740 -48.02 9.99 -7.26
C CYS A 740 -49.35 9.36 -6.87
N ILE A 741 -50.23 9.15 -7.85
CA ILE A 741 -51.55 8.54 -7.66
C ILE A 741 -51.57 7.23 -8.44
N LYS A 742 -51.55 6.10 -7.72
CA LYS A 742 -51.68 4.77 -8.30
C LYS A 742 -53.13 4.34 -8.24
N VAL A 743 -53.74 4.14 -9.40
CA VAL A 743 -55.13 3.67 -9.52
C VAL A 743 -55.10 2.16 -9.66
N ILE A 744 -55.71 1.47 -8.70
CA ILE A 744 -55.98 0.04 -8.75
C ILE A 744 -57.33 -0.14 -9.45
N GLU A 745 -57.29 -0.76 -10.63
CA GLU A 745 -58.46 -0.99 -11.46
C GLU A 745 -59.10 -2.33 -11.08
N ASP A 746 -60.42 -2.35 -10.84
CA ASP A 746 -61.19 -3.59 -10.71
C ASP A 746 -61.48 -4.13 -12.12
N LYS A 747 -60.73 -5.15 -12.54
CA LYS A 747 -60.91 -5.79 -13.86
C LYS A 747 -62.20 -6.63 -13.92
N SER A 748 -62.74 -7.05 -12.77
CA SER A 748 -63.95 -7.86 -12.68
C SER A 748 -65.24 -7.03 -12.75
N GLY A 749 -65.15 -5.72 -12.43
CA GLY A 749 -66.27 -4.77 -12.42
C GLY A 749 -67.34 -5.06 -11.35
N ARG A 750 -67.04 -5.92 -10.38
CA ARG A 750 -68.00 -6.46 -9.40
C ARG A 750 -67.94 -5.77 -8.03
N GLN A 751 -66.93 -4.95 -7.73
CA GLN A 751 -66.80 -4.28 -6.44
C GLN A 751 -66.50 -2.79 -6.53
N SER A 752 -67.10 -2.04 -5.60
CA SER A 752 -66.69 -0.67 -5.27
C SER A 752 -65.81 -0.70 -4.02
N PHE A 753 -64.63 -0.08 -4.05
CA PHE A 753 -63.71 0.03 -2.91
C PHE A 753 -64.20 1.08 -1.91
N GLN A 754 -65.46 1.01 -1.47
CA GLN A 754 -66.09 2.03 -0.62
C GLN A 754 -65.73 1.87 0.86
N ALA A 755 -65.33 0.68 1.30
CA ALA A 755 -64.92 0.40 2.68
C ALA A 755 -63.39 0.24 2.79
N VAL A 756 -62.82 0.77 3.86
CA VAL A 756 -61.39 0.63 4.20
C VAL A 756 -61.15 -0.74 4.82
N THR A 757 -60.15 -1.47 4.33
CA THR A 757 -59.84 -2.83 4.81
C THR A 757 -58.60 -2.86 5.71
N ASP A 758 -58.45 -3.92 6.52
CA ASP A 758 -57.27 -4.10 7.39
C ASP A 758 -55.94 -4.07 6.61
N HIS A 759 -55.92 -4.60 5.39
CA HIS A 759 -54.75 -4.54 4.50
C HIS A 759 -54.43 -3.10 4.07
N MET A 760 -55.44 -2.27 3.82
CA MET A 760 -55.25 -0.83 3.51
C MET A 760 -54.67 -0.08 4.72
N LEU A 761 -55.18 -0.35 5.93
CA LEU A 761 -54.69 0.25 7.16
C LEU A 761 -53.25 -0.20 7.47
N ALA A 762 -52.93 -1.47 7.25
CA ALA A 762 -51.61 -2.02 7.50
C ALA A 762 -50.54 -1.49 6.51
N ILE A 763 -50.89 -1.22 5.25
CA ILE A 763 -49.98 -0.52 4.32
C ILE A 763 -49.85 0.97 4.73
N GLY A 764 -50.93 1.57 5.22
CA GLY A 764 -50.97 2.95 5.68
C GLY A 764 -50.26 3.24 7.01
N SER A 765 -49.84 2.23 7.76
CA SER A 765 -49.10 2.38 9.02
C SER A 765 -47.58 2.29 8.86
N LEU A 766 -47.07 1.92 7.68
CA LEU A 766 -45.64 1.75 7.45
C LEU A 766 -44.92 3.10 7.30
N ASP A 767 -43.85 3.30 8.09
CA ASP A 767 -42.99 4.48 8.00
C ASP A 767 -41.53 4.13 8.30
N HIS A 768 -40.70 4.21 7.26
CA HIS A 768 -39.28 3.92 7.35
C HIS A 768 -38.50 4.70 6.30
N ALA A 769 -37.26 5.07 6.62
CA ALA A 769 -36.42 5.91 5.76
C ALA A 769 -36.19 5.33 4.35
N HIS A 770 -36.28 4.01 4.20
CA HIS A 770 -36.06 3.26 2.96
C HIS A 770 -37.33 2.60 2.39
N ILE A 771 -38.50 3.00 2.87
CA ILE A 771 -39.80 2.62 2.31
C ILE A 771 -40.49 3.89 1.78
N VAL A 772 -41.17 3.80 0.64
CA VAL A 772 -41.96 4.91 0.10
C VAL A 772 -43.22 5.07 0.95
N ARG A 773 -43.29 6.20 1.67
CA ARG A 773 -44.42 6.50 2.56
C ARG A 773 -45.71 6.72 1.77
N LEU A 774 -46.76 6.04 2.20
CA LEU A 774 -48.13 6.28 1.75
C LEU A 774 -48.67 7.53 2.45
N LEU A 775 -49.04 8.56 1.68
CA LEU A 775 -49.64 9.78 2.20
C LEU A 775 -51.13 9.59 2.47
N GLY A 776 -51.79 8.74 1.68
CA GLY A 776 -53.19 8.43 1.87
C GLY A 776 -53.79 7.54 0.78
N LEU A 777 -55.07 7.24 0.96
CA LEU A 777 -55.88 6.35 0.14
C LEU A 777 -57.17 7.07 -0.25
N CYS A 778 -57.62 6.93 -1.49
CA CYS A 778 -58.92 7.41 -1.95
C CYS A 778 -59.79 6.19 -2.31
N PRO A 779 -60.63 5.69 -1.38
CA PRO A 779 -61.66 4.70 -1.68
C PRO A 779 -62.73 5.29 -2.61
N GLY A 780 -63.28 4.49 -3.52
CA GLY A 780 -64.23 4.95 -4.53
C GLY A 780 -64.57 3.87 -5.56
N SER A 781 -64.93 4.28 -6.77
CA SER A 781 -65.15 3.36 -7.91
C SER A 781 -63.87 2.64 -8.36
N SER A 782 -62.71 3.21 -8.04
CA SER A 782 -61.39 2.60 -8.13
C SER A 782 -60.59 3.00 -6.90
N LEU A 783 -59.76 2.11 -6.36
CA LEU A 783 -58.92 2.44 -5.21
C LEU A 783 -57.70 3.23 -5.69
N GLN A 784 -57.46 4.41 -5.10
CA GLN A 784 -56.27 5.20 -5.43
C GLN A 784 -55.32 5.27 -4.24
N LEU A 785 -54.06 4.84 -4.43
CA LEU A 785 -52.99 5.02 -3.45
C LEU A 785 -52.18 6.28 -3.78
N VAL A 786 -52.01 7.14 -2.78
CA VAL A 786 -51.34 8.44 -2.93
C VAL A 786 -50.02 8.45 -2.17
N THR A 787 -48.91 8.57 -2.90
CA THR A 787 -47.55 8.65 -2.32
C THR A 787 -46.86 9.95 -2.72
N GLN A 788 -45.74 10.26 -2.08
CA GLN A 788 -44.93 11.42 -2.47
C GLN A 788 -44.35 11.25 -3.88
N TYR A 789 -44.32 12.33 -4.67
CA TYR A 789 -43.68 12.31 -5.98
C TYR A 789 -42.15 12.36 -5.84
N LEU A 790 -41.45 11.32 -6.31
CA LEU A 790 -39.99 11.24 -6.33
C LEU A 790 -39.45 11.61 -7.73
N PRO A 791 -38.80 12.78 -7.91
CA PRO A 791 -38.47 13.31 -9.23
C PRO A 791 -37.32 12.58 -9.93
N LEU A 792 -36.47 11.86 -9.20
CA LEU A 792 -35.33 11.12 -9.75
C LEU A 792 -35.73 9.76 -10.35
N GLY A 793 -36.98 9.35 -10.20
CA GLY A 793 -37.52 8.14 -10.82
C GLY A 793 -36.97 6.84 -10.22
N SER A 794 -37.03 5.77 -11.03
CA SER A 794 -36.64 4.42 -10.61
C SER A 794 -35.13 4.20 -10.63
N LEU A 795 -34.66 3.31 -9.77
CA LEU A 795 -33.25 2.90 -9.72
C LEU A 795 -32.80 2.27 -11.04
N LEU A 796 -33.68 1.50 -11.68
CA LEU A 796 -33.41 0.91 -12.99
C LEU A 796 -33.12 1.96 -14.06
N ASP A 797 -33.93 3.02 -14.15
CA ASP A 797 -33.73 4.08 -15.14
C ASP A 797 -32.48 4.90 -14.82
N HIS A 798 -32.24 5.17 -13.54
CA HIS A 798 -31.07 5.93 -13.10
C HIS A 798 -29.75 5.21 -13.42
N VAL A 799 -29.68 3.90 -13.15
CA VAL A 799 -28.51 3.06 -13.48
C VAL A 799 -28.31 2.97 -14.99
N ARG A 800 -29.39 2.90 -15.78
CA ARG A 800 -29.30 2.87 -17.25
C ARG A 800 -28.78 4.18 -17.84
N GLN A 801 -29.18 5.32 -17.29
CA GLN A 801 -28.80 6.64 -17.78
C GLN A 801 -27.35 7.02 -17.42
N HIS A 802 -26.80 6.46 -16.34
CA HIS A 802 -25.47 6.80 -15.82
C HIS A 802 -24.47 5.62 -15.89
N ARG A 803 -24.62 4.76 -16.91
CA ARG A 803 -23.71 3.63 -17.14
C ARG A 803 -22.27 4.15 -17.32
N GLY A 804 -21.38 3.82 -16.37
CA GLY A 804 -19.96 4.20 -16.37
C GLY A 804 -19.57 5.28 -15.34
N ALA A 805 -20.54 5.99 -14.73
CA ALA A 805 -20.27 7.02 -13.72
C ALA A 805 -20.59 6.58 -12.28
N LEU A 806 -21.11 5.36 -12.10
CA LEU A 806 -21.53 4.83 -10.80
C LEU A 806 -20.42 3.99 -10.17
N GLY A 807 -19.87 4.46 -9.05
CA GLY A 807 -18.85 3.74 -8.29
C GLY A 807 -19.41 2.56 -7.47
N PRO A 808 -18.61 1.51 -7.20
CA PRO A 808 -19.04 0.34 -6.43
C PRO A 808 -19.61 0.67 -5.04
N GLN A 809 -19.04 1.69 -4.37
CA GLN A 809 -19.48 2.12 -3.04
C GLN A 809 -20.94 2.61 -3.02
N LEU A 810 -21.37 3.29 -4.09
CA LEU A 810 -22.73 3.82 -4.19
C LEU A 810 -23.74 2.70 -4.43
N LEU A 811 -23.39 1.72 -5.28
CA LEU A 811 -24.21 0.53 -5.54
C LEU A 811 -24.39 -0.32 -4.27
N LEU A 812 -23.32 -0.52 -3.50
CA LEU A 812 -23.36 -1.24 -2.22
C LEU A 812 -24.22 -0.49 -1.19
N ASN A 813 -24.09 0.84 -1.12
CA ASN A 813 -24.92 1.65 -0.24
C ASN A 813 -26.42 1.50 -0.58
N TRP A 814 -26.80 1.55 -1.86
CA TRP A 814 -28.18 1.29 -2.27
C TRP A 814 -28.64 -0.13 -1.93
N GLY A 815 -27.79 -1.15 -2.09
CA GLY A 815 -28.08 -2.52 -1.67
C GLY A 815 -28.43 -2.62 -0.19
N VAL A 816 -27.61 -2.02 0.68
CA VAL A 816 -27.86 -1.98 2.14
C VAL A 816 -29.17 -1.26 2.47
N GLN A 817 -29.48 -0.18 1.78
CA GLN A 817 -30.71 0.57 2.00
C GLN A 817 -31.96 -0.23 1.60
N ILE A 818 -31.91 -0.93 0.46
CA ILE A 818 -33.00 -1.83 0.03
C ILE A 818 -33.17 -2.95 1.05
N ALA A 819 -32.09 -3.57 1.52
CA ALA A 819 -32.15 -4.62 2.55
C ALA A 819 -32.81 -4.12 3.85
N LYS A 820 -32.44 -2.92 4.32
CA LYS A 820 -33.08 -2.28 5.49
C LYS A 820 -34.58 -2.05 5.29
N GLY A 821 -34.99 -1.65 4.09
CA GLY A 821 -36.40 -1.53 3.73
C GLY A 821 -37.13 -2.87 3.77
N MET A 822 -36.56 -3.90 3.15
CA MET A 822 -37.16 -5.24 3.11
C MET A 822 -37.24 -5.91 4.47
N TYR A 823 -36.21 -5.75 5.31
CA TYR A 823 -36.22 -6.19 6.70
C TYR A 823 -37.36 -5.53 7.50
N TYR A 824 -37.54 -4.22 7.33
CA TYR A 824 -38.63 -3.50 7.98
C TYR A 824 -40.01 -4.03 7.54
N LEU A 825 -40.21 -4.40 6.27
CA LEU A 825 -41.46 -5.02 5.81
C LEU A 825 -41.67 -6.40 6.45
N GLU A 826 -40.62 -7.20 6.59
CA GLU A 826 -40.67 -8.50 7.26
C GLU A 826 -41.08 -8.37 8.73
N GLU A 827 -40.50 -7.43 9.47
CA GLU A 827 -40.89 -7.16 10.87
C GLU A 827 -42.37 -6.77 11.02
N HIS A 828 -42.96 -6.18 9.97
CA HIS A 828 -44.37 -5.77 9.94
C HIS A 828 -45.27 -6.80 9.24
N GLY A 829 -44.77 -8.01 8.97
CA GLY A 829 -45.55 -9.11 8.37
C GLY A 829 -46.00 -8.86 6.93
N MET A 830 -45.34 -7.93 6.22
CA MET A 830 -45.68 -7.53 4.85
C MET A 830 -44.76 -8.19 3.83
N VAL A 831 -45.34 -9.01 2.95
CA VAL A 831 -44.62 -9.59 1.81
C VAL A 831 -44.74 -8.64 0.61
N HIS A 832 -43.61 -8.29 -0.01
CA HIS A 832 -43.57 -7.35 -1.13
C HIS A 832 -44.08 -7.97 -2.43
N ARG A 833 -43.68 -9.21 -2.77
CA ARG A 833 -44.14 -10.01 -3.93
C ARG A 833 -43.78 -9.46 -5.33
N ASN A 834 -43.14 -8.31 -5.42
CA ASN A 834 -42.78 -7.67 -6.69
C ASN A 834 -41.52 -6.79 -6.55
N LEU A 835 -40.56 -7.23 -5.74
CA LEU A 835 -39.33 -6.48 -5.55
C LEU A 835 -38.45 -6.57 -6.81
N ALA A 836 -38.13 -5.41 -7.38
CA ALA A 836 -37.21 -5.27 -8.51
C ALA A 836 -36.71 -3.82 -8.59
N ALA A 837 -35.60 -3.58 -9.31
CA ALA A 837 -34.99 -2.25 -9.42
C ALA A 837 -35.92 -1.17 -10.01
N ARG A 838 -36.98 -1.55 -10.74
CA ARG A 838 -38.03 -0.64 -11.23
C ARG A 838 -38.96 -0.12 -10.11
N ASN A 839 -39.08 -0.88 -9.02
CA ASN A 839 -39.91 -0.58 -7.86
C ASN A 839 -39.07 -0.02 -6.68
N VAL A 840 -37.79 0.28 -6.92
CA VAL A 840 -36.94 1.04 -6.01
C VAL A 840 -36.79 2.45 -6.58
N LEU A 841 -37.14 3.47 -5.81
CA LEU A 841 -37.14 4.86 -6.25
C LEU A 841 -36.04 5.67 -5.56
N LEU A 842 -35.47 6.65 -6.27
CA LEU A 842 -34.47 7.55 -5.69
C LEU A 842 -35.12 8.77 -5.03
N LYS A 843 -34.81 8.97 -3.75
CA LYS A 843 -35.13 10.21 -3.01
C LYS A 843 -34.05 11.27 -3.21
N SER A 844 -32.79 10.85 -3.29
CA SER A 844 -31.62 11.65 -3.64
C SER A 844 -30.59 10.73 -4.34
N PRO A 845 -29.51 11.27 -4.94
CA PRO A 845 -28.48 10.43 -5.56
C PRO A 845 -27.86 9.39 -4.61
N SER A 846 -27.90 9.60 -3.29
CA SER A 846 -27.36 8.67 -2.29
C SER A 846 -28.43 7.92 -1.48
N GLN A 847 -29.73 8.14 -1.73
CA GLN A 847 -30.82 7.56 -0.93
C GLN A 847 -31.93 6.94 -1.78
N VAL A 848 -32.22 5.65 -1.54
CA VAL A 848 -33.26 4.86 -2.20
C VAL A 848 -34.38 4.46 -1.25
N GLN A 849 -35.57 4.24 -1.81
CA GLN A 849 -36.77 3.80 -1.10
C GLN A 849 -37.51 2.72 -1.90
N VAL A 850 -37.97 1.67 -1.23
CA VAL A 850 -38.75 0.56 -1.82
C VAL A 850 -40.22 0.96 -1.93
N ALA A 851 -40.84 0.72 -3.09
CA ALA A 851 -42.21 1.07 -3.42
C ALA A 851 -43.02 -0.18 -3.84
N ASP A 852 -44.35 -0.03 -3.99
CA ASP A 852 -45.25 -1.08 -4.51
C ASP A 852 -45.31 -2.38 -3.67
N PHE A 853 -44.98 -2.30 -2.39
CA PHE A 853 -45.17 -3.37 -1.40
C PHE A 853 -46.66 -3.52 -1.03
N GLY A 854 -47.11 -4.74 -0.72
CA GLY A 854 -48.47 -5.02 -0.22
C GLY A 854 -49.62 -4.80 -1.21
N VAL A 855 -49.38 -4.25 -2.41
CA VAL A 855 -50.44 -3.91 -3.38
C VAL A 855 -51.19 -5.15 -3.88
N ALA A 856 -50.51 -6.30 -3.99
CA ALA A 856 -51.14 -7.56 -4.37
C ALA A 856 -52.21 -8.02 -3.36
N ASP A 857 -52.07 -7.65 -2.09
CA ASP A 857 -53.02 -8.04 -1.05
C ASP A 857 -54.26 -7.16 -0.96
N LEU A 858 -54.26 -6.02 -1.68
CA LEU A 858 -55.41 -5.15 -1.86
C LEU A 858 -56.39 -5.63 -2.95
N LEU A 859 -56.02 -6.67 -3.70
CA LEU A 859 -56.82 -7.21 -4.79
C LEU A 859 -57.73 -8.36 -4.32
N PRO A 860 -58.90 -8.57 -4.97
CA PRO A 860 -59.78 -9.70 -4.67
C PRO A 860 -59.11 -11.07 -4.85
N PRO A 861 -59.54 -12.12 -4.14
CA PRO A 861 -58.97 -13.47 -4.24
C PRO A 861 -58.96 -14.04 -5.68
N ASP A 862 -60.02 -13.80 -6.45
CA ASP A 862 -60.15 -14.28 -7.84
C ASP A 862 -59.16 -13.55 -8.79
N ASP A 863 -58.96 -12.25 -8.57
CA ASP A 863 -58.02 -11.42 -9.33
C ASP A 863 -56.56 -11.71 -8.95
N LYS A 864 -56.29 -12.06 -7.67
CA LYS A 864 -54.97 -12.54 -7.23
C LYS A 864 -54.55 -13.78 -8.03
N GLN A 865 -55.48 -14.67 -8.38
CA GLN A 865 -55.20 -15.88 -9.15
C GLN A 865 -54.94 -15.58 -10.64
N LEU A 866 -55.66 -14.60 -11.24
CA LEU A 866 -55.46 -14.15 -12.62
C LEU A 866 -54.11 -13.44 -12.83
N LEU A 867 -53.62 -12.72 -11.82
CA LEU A 867 -52.35 -11.98 -11.85
C LEU A 867 -51.13 -12.83 -12.17
N TYR A 868 -51.18 -14.12 -11.83
CA TYR A 868 -50.08 -15.06 -12.00
C TYR A 868 -50.10 -15.79 -13.35
N SER A 869 -51.14 -15.57 -14.18
CA SER A 869 -51.32 -16.19 -15.50
C SER A 869 -51.14 -15.21 -16.68
N GLU A 870 -50.95 -13.91 -16.42
CA GLU A 870 -50.76 -12.89 -17.47
C GLU A 870 -49.31 -12.85 -18.02
N ALA A 871 -49.14 -12.47 -19.30
CA ALA A 871 -47.82 -12.31 -19.94
C ALA A 871 -46.92 -11.20 -19.35
N LYS A 872 -47.39 -10.45 -18.35
CA LYS A 872 -46.68 -9.32 -17.70
C LYS A 872 -46.14 -9.64 -16.30
N THR A 873 -46.24 -10.90 -15.86
CA THR A 873 -45.72 -11.36 -14.56
C THR A 873 -44.19 -11.25 -14.53
N PRO A 874 -43.57 -10.77 -13.42
CA PRO A 874 -42.13 -10.49 -13.38
C PRO A 874 -41.27 -11.75 -13.15
N ILE A 875 -41.40 -12.75 -14.02
CA ILE A 875 -40.82 -14.11 -13.88
C ILE A 875 -39.33 -14.08 -13.52
N LYS A 876 -38.55 -13.14 -14.10
CA LYS A 876 -37.10 -13.03 -13.86
C LYS A 876 -36.70 -12.77 -12.40
N TRP A 877 -37.60 -12.22 -11.59
CA TRP A 877 -37.33 -11.86 -10.19
C TRP A 877 -38.03 -12.78 -9.19
N MET A 878 -38.83 -13.74 -9.65
CA MET A 878 -39.63 -14.59 -8.78
C MET A 878 -38.85 -15.82 -8.29
N ALA A 879 -39.14 -16.24 -7.07
CA ALA A 879 -38.63 -17.50 -6.52
C ALA A 879 -39.33 -18.69 -7.17
N LEU A 880 -38.67 -19.86 -7.17
CA LEU A 880 -39.19 -21.06 -7.84
C LEU A 880 -40.52 -21.51 -7.23
N GLU A 881 -40.68 -21.42 -5.92
CA GLU A 881 -41.92 -21.73 -5.21
C GLU A 881 -43.06 -20.77 -5.56
N SER A 882 -42.74 -19.52 -5.89
CA SER A 882 -43.71 -18.54 -6.36
C SER A 882 -44.16 -18.82 -7.80
N ILE A 883 -43.26 -19.33 -8.64
CA ILE A 883 -43.54 -19.71 -10.03
C ILE A 883 -44.35 -21.01 -10.09
N HIS A 884 -43.92 -22.05 -9.37
CA HIS A 884 -44.49 -23.41 -9.48
C HIS A 884 -45.77 -23.58 -8.66
N PHE A 885 -45.85 -22.91 -7.49
CA PHE A 885 -46.92 -23.16 -6.51
C PHE A 885 -47.69 -21.90 -6.14
N GLY A 886 -47.39 -20.74 -6.75
CA GLY A 886 -48.02 -19.47 -6.39
C GLY A 886 -47.77 -19.05 -4.93
N LYS A 887 -46.73 -19.59 -4.28
CA LYS A 887 -46.43 -19.33 -2.87
C LYS A 887 -45.52 -18.11 -2.72
N TYR A 888 -45.99 -17.13 -1.97
CA TYR A 888 -45.26 -15.89 -1.68
C TYR A 888 -45.00 -15.76 -0.17
N THR A 889 -43.73 -15.66 0.21
CA THR A 889 -43.27 -15.52 1.59
C THR A 889 -42.12 -14.51 1.68
N HIS A 890 -41.71 -14.14 2.90
CA HIS A 890 -40.50 -13.33 3.10
C HIS A 890 -39.26 -13.98 2.47
N GLN A 891 -39.17 -15.32 2.45
CA GLN A 891 -38.07 -16.04 1.80
C GLN A 891 -38.07 -15.85 0.27
N SER A 892 -39.26 -15.81 -0.35
CA SER A 892 -39.38 -15.48 -1.78
C SER A 892 -38.99 -14.02 -2.10
N ASP A 893 -39.18 -13.10 -1.15
CA ASP A 893 -38.71 -11.72 -1.26
C ASP A 893 -37.18 -11.61 -1.11
N VAL A 894 -36.55 -12.47 -0.29
CA VAL A 894 -35.08 -12.57 -0.19
C VAL A 894 -34.48 -13.01 -1.53
N TRP A 895 -35.11 -13.97 -2.21
CA TRP A 895 -34.73 -14.34 -3.58
C TRP A 895 -34.85 -13.14 -4.54
N SER A 896 -35.98 -12.45 -4.49
CA SER A 896 -36.23 -11.25 -5.31
C SER A 896 -35.21 -10.14 -5.04
N TYR A 897 -34.78 -9.98 -3.79
CA TYR A 897 -33.74 -9.05 -3.38
C TYR A 897 -32.39 -9.40 -4.01
N GLY A 898 -32.00 -10.68 -3.97
CA GLY A 898 -30.78 -11.18 -4.63
C GLY A 898 -30.75 -10.84 -6.12
N GLN A 899 -31.85 -11.06 -6.83
CA GLN A 899 -31.97 -10.71 -8.25
C GLN A 899 -31.99 -9.19 -8.50
N CYS A 900 -32.55 -8.42 -7.55
CA CYS A 900 -32.59 -6.95 -7.62
C CYS A 900 -31.19 -6.32 -7.50
N ILE A 901 -30.31 -6.87 -6.67
CA ILE A 901 -28.93 -6.35 -6.46
C ILE A 901 -27.91 -6.90 -7.47
N TRP A 902 -28.20 -8.05 -8.10
CA TRP A 902 -27.37 -8.65 -9.16
C TRP A 902 -27.38 -7.84 -10.46
N MET A 903 -28.53 -7.27 -10.83
CA MET A 903 -28.71 -6.57 -12.11
C MET A 903 -27.89 -5.25 -12.26
N PRO A 904 -27.68 -4.43 -11.20
CA PRO A 904 -26.86 -3.22 -11.28
C PRO A 904 -25.34 -3.44 -11.16
N SER A 905 -24.88 -4.60 -10.71
CA SER A 905 -23.48 -4.87 -10.31
C SER A 905 -22.61 -5.51 -11.40
N LEU A 906 -23.17 -5.84 -12.58
CA LEU A 906 -22.43 -6.34 -13.74
C LEU A 906 -22.60 -5.40 -14.96
N PRO A 907 -21.65 -4.48 -15.24
CA PRO A 907 -21.67 -3.65 -16.44
C PRO A 907 -21.37 -4.40 -17.75
N SER A 908 -20.89 -5.65 -17.70
CA SER A 908 -20.21 -6.34 -18.81
C SER A 908 -20.93 -7.53 -19.45
N LEU A 909 -22.22 -7.78 -19.17
CA LEU A 909 -23.01 -8.77 -19.91
C LEU A 909 -24.19 -8.10 -20.63
N ALA A 910 -24.01 -7.87 -21.93
CA ALA A 910 -25.10 -7.79 -22.90
C ALA A 910 -25.89 -9.13 -22.90
N PRO A 911 -27.15 -9.15 -23.36
CA PRO A 911 -28.21 -9.99 -22.79
C PRO A 911 -27.89 -11.48 -22.85
N VAL A 912 -28.03 -12.18 -21.72
CA VAL A 912 -28.33 -13.62 -21.75
C VAL A 912 -29.75 -13.74 -22.27
N SER A 913 -29.91 -13.68 -23.59
CA SER A 913 -31.13 -13.99 -24.31
C SER A 913 -31.27 -15.49 -24.62
N ASN A 914 -30.36 -16.34 -24.13
CA ASN A 914 -30.42 -17.79 -24.27
C ASN A 914 -30.10 -18.47 -22.93
N LEU A 915 -31.12 -18.69 -22.11
CA LEU A 915 -31.16 -19.87 -21.23
C LEU A 915 -32.40 -20.66 -21.68
N PRO A 916 -32.22 -21.88 -22.20
CA PRO A 916 -33.33 -22.74 -22.55
C PRO A 916 -33.88 -23.30 -21.25
N PHE A 917 -35.03 -22.80 -20.79
CA PHE A 917 -35.89 -23.64 -19.97
C PHE A 917 -36.71 -24.48 -20.94
N GLU A 918 -36.16 -25.63 -21.30
CA GLU A 918 -36.95 -26.75 -21.78
C GLU A 918 -38.04 -27.02 -20.74
N THR A 919 -39.29 -26.95 -21.20
CA THR A 919 -40.43 -27.55 -20.53
C THR A 919 -40.20 -29.06 -20.44
N PRO A 920 -40.25 -29.69 -19.26
CA PRO A 920 -40.64 -31.08 -19.19
C PRO A 920 -42.16 -31.17 -19.28
N SER A 921 -42.61 -32.10 -20.12
CA SER A 921 -43.95 -32.68 -20.19
C SER A 921 -44.56 -33.04 -18.83
#